data_AF-A0A4S4KVJ4-F1
#
_entry.id   AF-A0A4S4KVJ4-F1
#
_cell.length_a   1.000
_cell.length_b   1.000
_cell.length_c   1.000
_cell.angle_alpha   90.00
_cell.angle_beta   90.00
_cell.angle_gamma   90.00
#
_symmetry.space_group_name_H-M   'P 1'
#
loop_
_entity.id
_entity.type
_entity.pdbx_description
1 polymer ?
#
loop_
_entity_poly.entity_id
_entity_poly.type
_entity_poly.pdbx_seq_one_letter_code
_entity_poly.pdbx_strand_id
1 'polypeptide(L)'
;MACTKPPASHTFCPAADTDSRAPCPALNALANHGYIPHDGRNVSMMQTIHAMKEVYNISYPLGFFLAMGGMLFCGKWWRLPWKLDLHNLAQHNRIEHDNSLVHEDADGNIYAPTRVNHTLLLRLLKDTDRDAFTLRDFVHARMRRANEVRKPLDILHKEIAHGETSLTMRVFGVKVDPTSVPSPEKLYDNSVAQHPYVVPRTFIEQWFGEDRLPDGWKKPSREIGFLQAVSMSKMIANEIFRLDWVGRDLDIMFALLKPYTLAEQGSYEESPVEARYPCPAHARFRKYPPYLSHAPFTELVNGQLWLANFIDRSNVGNARIAGLETDTHLHGNQFNAALAVFYASYIIVELPSNWVLKRMKANRWLPILVGTWGSVTTMTGLVDNFSGLVAIRFFLGFCEGGLLPGIILYLSTLYKPHELQQRVGIFYASASLSGAFGGLLASAILKMEGVGNLAGWRWIFILEGIATVIIAFCAWLFLPADLSTAKFFTEEERAFALERFRLSQAIVTGAPLSEPAQNITSPVEDDTEKEGDAQVEVQRVQYAVVNYEDEKFEWREIVRGVLDVQVWLTAIAYMGIIVPLYSFSLFLPTIVAGLGYTGESAQLHTVPPYVPAAVFTVVVAVASDKLKWRGPFMLIFLPITAIGYILAIVAKDNLQRYVAVHLIATGIYPCGPCILSILPNNCAGHYKKATAVALQLAIANLGGFAATFAYTSDQAPAYKKGHSIALGFVVTAWVFVALNVMYCLWENKARADGRRDGNVEKYQELWDTGKTRAPIGDRSPSFRFTL
;
A
#
# COMPACT_ATOMS: atom_id res chain seq x y z
N MET A 1 14.40 42.93 -18.72
CA MET A 1 15.54 42.59 -19.60
C MET A 1 15.86 41.11 -19.42
N ALA A 2 16.08 40.41 -20.52
CA ALA A 2 16.20 38.96 -20.57
C ALA A 2 17.55 38.45 -20.03
N CYS A 3 17.52 37.40 -19.20
CA CYS A 3 18.67 36.52 -18.97
C CYS A 3 18.32 35.14 -19.56
N THR A 4 18.63 34.93 -20.85
CA THR A 4 18.42 33.68 -21.58
C THR A 4 19.72 32.92 -21.84
N LYS A 5 20.71 33.07 -20.95
CA LYS A 5 21.89 32.17 -20.86
C LYS A 5 22.23 31.92 -19.38
N PRO A 6 22.54 30.67 -18.97
CA PRO A 6 23.13 30.45 -17.67
C PRO A 6 24.49 31.16 -17.64
N PRO A 7 24.78 31.98 -16.61
CA PRO A 7 26.05 32.69 -16.55
C PRO A 7 27.21 31.69 -16.43
N ALA A 8 28.31 31.97 -17.13
CA ALA A 8 29.54 31.15 -17.12
C ALA A 8 30.25 31.14 -15.74
N SER A 9 29.70 31.85 -14.75
CA SER A 9 30.09 31.90 -13.35
C SER A 9 28.82 31.94 -12.51
N HIS A 10 28.80 31.28 -11.34
CA HIS A 10 27.72 31.36 -10.36
C HIS A 10 27.61 32.78 -9.76
N THR A 11 27.22 33.76 -10.58
CA THR A 11 27.15 35.17 -10.18
C THR A 11 25.98 35.37 -9.25
N PHE A 12 26.29 35.70 -8.00
CA PHE A 12 25.30 35.94 -6.96
C PHE A 12 24.71 37.35 -7.07
N CYS A 13 23.38 37.44 -7.06
CA CYS A 13 22.62 38.67 -6.92
C CYS A 13 21.69 38.54 -5.71
N PRO A 14 21.83 39.38 -4.66
CA PRO A 14 20.99 39.29 -3.47
C PRO A 14 19.54 39.71 -3.79
N ALA A 15 18.58 39.16 -3.04
CA ALA A 15 17.17 39.48 -3.20
C ALA A 15 16.86 40.94 -2.87
N ALA A 16 16.02 41.59 -3.69
CA ALA A 16 15.44 42.88 -3.37
C ALA A 16 14.24 42.74 -2.42
N ASP A 17 13.90 43.79 -1.67
CA ASP A 17 12.77 43.78 -0.72
C ASP A 17 11.41 43.48 -1.37
N THR A 18 11.29 43.71 -2.68
CA THR A 18 10.07 43.49 -3.48
C THR A 18 9.95 42.09 -4.08
N ASP A 19 11.01 41.28 -3.96
CA ASP A 19 11.08 39.96 -4.58
C ASP A 19 10.27 38.93 -3.81
N SER A 20 9.72 37.95 -4.53
CA SER A 20 9.06 36.80 -3.92
C SER A 20 10.11 35.79 -3.49
N ARG A 21 10.10 35.42 -2.20
CA ARG A 21 10.99 34.40 -1.65
C ARG A 21 10.19 33.36 -0.89
N ALA A 22 10.74 32.15 -0.81
CA ALA A 22 10.26 31.11 0.06
C ALA A 22 11.18 31.08 1.29
N PRO A 23 10.81 30.44 2.39
CA PRO A 23 11.82 30.17 3.41
C PRO A 23 12.79 29.01 3.01
N CYS A 24 12.65 28.43 1.79
CA CYS A 24 13.53 27.39 1.24
C CYS A 24 14.85 27.97 0.73
N PRO A 25 16.00 27.69 1.36
CA PRO A 25 17.28 28.25 0.91
C PRO A 25 17.68 27.75 -0.49
N ALA A 26 17.27 26.53 -0.85
CA ALA A 26 17.54 25.97 -2.17
C ALA A 26 16.87 26.72 -3.31
N LEU A 27 15.58 27.01 -3.18
CA LEU A 27 14.86 27.75 -4.21
C LEU A 27 15.31 29.21 -4.25
N ASN A 28 15.57 29.81 -3.10
CA ASN A 28 16.06 31.19 -3.03
C ASN A 28 17.44 31.33 -3.67
N ALA A 29 18.35 30.38 -3.45
CA ALA A 29 19.64 30.40 -4.11
C ALA A 29 19.55 30.20 -5.62
N LEU A 30 18.64 29.35 -6.11
CA LEU A 30 18.39 29.26 -7.56
C LEU A 30 17.91 30.60 -8.14
N ALA A 31 17.08 31.35 -7.41
CA ALA A 31 16.60 32.68 -7.84
C ALA A 31 17.70 33.74 -7.77
N ASN A 32 18.47 33.78 -6.68
CA ASN A 32 19.57 34.71 -6.46
C ASN A 32 20.74 34.50 -7.46
N HIS A 33 20.88 33.29 -8.00
CA HIS A 33 21.86 32.96 -9.05
C HIS A 33 21.27 32.94 -10.47
N GLY A 34 19.98 33.27 -10.63
CA GLY A 34 19.32 33.42 -11.94
C GLY A 34 18.98 32.12 -12.69
N TYR A 35 18.99 30.96 -12.02
CA TYR A 35 18.56 29.67 -12.59
C TYR A 35 17.04 29.53 -12.70
N ILE A 36 16.32 30.30 -11.88
CA ILE A 36 14.87 30.54 -11.98
C ILE A 36 14.64 32.06 -11.99
N PRO A 37 13.43 32.57 -12.31
CA PRO A 37 13.15 34.01 -12.28
C PRO A 37 13.63 34.65 -10.97
N HIS A 38 14.48 35.68 -11.09
CA HIS A 38 15.12 36.32 -9.94
C HIS A 38 14.12 36.99 -9.00
N ASP A 39 13.04 37.53 -9.54
CA ASP A 39 11.92 38.09 -8.75
C ASP A 39 11.11 37.00 -8.01
N GLY A 40 11.40 35.71 -8.24
CA GLY A 40 10.75 34.55 -7.63
C GLY A 40 9.28 34.39 -8.00
N ARG A 41 8.80 35.08 -9.05
CA ARG A 41 7.41 35.07 -9.49
C ARG A 41 7.24 34.25 -10.76
N ASN A 42 6.06 33.67 -10.94
CA ASN A 42 5.69 32.89 -12.12
C ASN A 42 6.70 31.76 -12.48
N VAL A 43 7.29 31.14 -11.45
CA VAL A 43 8.30 30.09 -11.62
C VAL A 43 7.62 28.84 -12.19
N SER A 44 8.07 28.39 -13.36
CA SER A 44 7.55 27.18 -14.00
C SER A 44 8.11 25.92 -13.36
N MET A 45 7.26 24.91 -13.16
CA MET A 45 7.67 23.59 -12.66
C MET A 45 8.85 23.01 -13.45
N MET A 46 8.82 23.10 -14.79
CA MET A 46 9.88 22.57 -15.64
C MET A 46 11.20 23.32 -15.49
N GLN A 47 11.14 24.64 -15.23
CA GLN A 47 12.34 25.45 -14.95
C GLN A 47 12.96 25.02 -13.62
N THR A 48 12.14 24.82 -12.58
CA THR A 48 12.60 24.34 -11.27
C THR A 48 13.27 22.97 -11.38
N ILE A 49 12.67 22.02 -12.11
CA ILE A 49 13.24 20.68 -12.31
C ILE A 49 14.60 20.76 -13.01
N HIS A 50 14.69 21.55 -14.08
CA HIS A 50 15.96 21.73 -14.80
C HIS A 50 17.03 22.38 -13.93
N ALA A 51 16.68 23.46 -13.21
CA ALA A 51 17.57 24.17 -12.32
C ALA A 51 18.10 23.27 -11.18
N MET A 52 17.25 22.44 -10.57
CA MET A 52 17.67 21.46 -9.56
C MET A 52 18.62 20.40 -10.13
N LYS A 53 18.37 19.92 -11.36
CA LYS A 53 19.26 18.99 -12.05
C LYS A 53 20.60 19.63 -12.40
N GLU A 54 20.59 20.90 -12.81
CA GLU A 54 21.77 21.64 -13.24
C GLU A 54 22.69 21.97 -12.05
N VAL A 55 22.13 22.54 -10.99
CA VAL A 55 22.90 23.08 -9.84
C VAL A 55 23.21 22.01 -8.79
N TYR A 56 22.25 21.13 -8.47
CA TYR A 56 22.37 20.15 -7.37
C TYR A 56 22.56 18.70 -7.86
N ASN A 57 22.52 18.47 -9.17
CA ASN A 57 22.54 17.11 -9.76
C ASN A 57 21.41 16.19 -9.25
N ILE A 58 20.24 16.75 -8.97
CA ILE A 58 19.04 15.98 -8.60
C ILE A 58 18.46 15.32 -9.85
N SER A 59 18.19 14.01 -9.80
CA SER A 59 17.60 13.25 -10.91
C SER A 59 16.23 13.80 -11.33
N TYR A 60 15.86 13.70 -12.61
CA TYR A 60 14.56 14.17 -13.11
C TYR A 60 13.36 13.58 -12.35
N PRO A 61 13.30 12.28 -11.99
CA PRO A 61 12.19 11.74 -11.21
C PRO A 61 12.06 12.36 -9.82
N LEU A 62 13.18 12.58 -9.12
CA LEU A 62 13.18 13.24 -7.81
C LEU A 62 12.84 14.72 -7.93
N GLY A 63 13.39 15.42 -8.93
CA GLY A 63 13.06 16.82 -9.20
C GLY A 63 11.58 17.01 -9.54
N PHE A 64 11.00 16.10 -10.34
CA PHE A 64 9.57 16.09 -10.63
C PHE A 64 8.74 15.85 -9.37
N PHE A 65 9.13 14.90 -8.53
CA PHE A 65 8.45 14.64 -7.25
C PHE A 65 8.45 15.89 -6.35
N LEU A 66 9.60 16.56 -6.19
CA LEU A 66 9.73 17.76 -5.36
C LEU A 66 8.91 18.93 -5.92
N ALA A 67 9.00 19.19 -7.24
CA ALA A 67 8.30 20.29 -7.88
C ALA A 67 6.77 20.05 -7.93
N MET A 68 6.34 18.81 -8.19
CA MET A 68 4.93 18.42 -8.16
C MET A 68 4.37 18.46 -6.73
N GLY A 69 5.17 18.06 -5.73
CA GLY A 69 4.84 18.23 -4.32
C GLY A 69 4.52 19.69 -4.00
N GLY A 70 5.39 20.63 -4.40
CA GLY A 70 5.12 22.07 -4.28
C GLY A 70 3.81 22.53 -4.91
N MET A 71 3.50 22.04 -6.12
CA MET A 71 2.24 22.37 -6.80
C MET A 71 1.01 21.77 -6.10
N LEU A 72 1.12 20.54 -5.60
CA LEU A 72 0.07 19.84 -4.87
C LEU A 72 -0.23 20.57 -3.56
N PHE A 73 0.81 20.86 -2.78
CA PHE A 73 0.68 21.58 -1.52
C PHE A 73 0.11 22.97 -1.74
N CYS A 74 0.53 23.73 -2.76
CA CYS A 74 -0.08 25.04 -3.04
C CYS A 74 -1.49 24.99 -3.66
N GLY A 75 -2.07 23.80 -3.88
CA GLY A 75 -3.40 23.67 -4.51
C GLY A 75 -3.44 24.15 -5.96
N LYS A 76 -2.31 24.07 -6.68
CA LYS A 76 -2.19 24.53 -8.08
C LYS A 76 -2.03 23.37 -9.09
N TRP A 77 -2.03 22.12 -8.62
CA TRP A 77 -1.78 20.94 -9.46
C TRP A 77 -2.80 20.74 -10.61
N TRP A 78 -4.06 21.18 -10.44
CA TRP A 78 -5.13 21.00 -11.44
C TRP A 78 -5.28 22.15 -12.45
N ARG A 79 -4.50 23.25 -12.32
CA ARG A 79 -4.62 24.43 -13.20
C ARG A 79 -3.36 24.60 -14.04
N LEU A 80 -3.53 24.64 -15.36
CA LEU A 80 -2.48 24.99 -16.32
C LEU A 80 -2.51 26.51 -16.62
N PRO A 81 -1.34 27.17 -16.78
CA PRO A 81 0.02 26.61 -16.70
C PRO A 81 0.49 26.39 -15.24
N TRP A 82 1.29 25.34 -15.02
CA TRP A 82 1.88 25.02 -13.70
C TRP A 82 2.98 26.02 -13.32
N LYS A 83 2.56 27.16 -12.78
CA LYS A 83 3.42 28.26 -12.29
C LYS A 83 3.11 28.58 -10.83
N LEU A 84 4.14 28.85 -10.04
CA LEU A 84 4.02 29.26 -8.63
C LEU A 84 4.91 30.48 -8.34
N ASP A 85 4.50 31.27 -7.35
CA ASP A 85 5.36 32.29 -6.76
C ASP A 85 5.99 31.69 -5.50
N LEU A 86 7.28 31.95 -5.26
CA LEU A 86 8.02 31.32 -4.15
C LEU A 86 7.35 31.57 -2.79
N HIS A 87 6.79 32.77 -2.59
CA HIS A 87 6.06 33.12 -1.36
C HIS A 87 4.83 32.22 -1.08
N ASN A 88 4.25 31.56 -2.09
CA ASN A 88 3.15 30.61 -1.86
C ASN A 88 3.56 29.41 -1.00
N LEU A 89 4.86 29.10 -0.92
CA LEU A 89 5.40 28.01 -0.13
C LEU A 89 5.54 28.36 1.37
N ALA A 90 5.39 29.63 1.73
CA ALA A 90 5.56 30.13 3.10
C ALA A 90 4.29 29.98 3.98
N GLN A 91 3.16 29.53 3.44
CA GLN A 91 1.96 29.25 4.26
C GLN A 91 2.18 28.03 5.17
N HIS A 92 1.53 28.03 6.34
CA HIS A 92 1.44 26.88 7.25
C HIS A 92 0.86 25.62 6.54
N ASN A 93 1.36 24.42 6.83
CA ASN A 93 1.00 23.13 6.20
C ASN A 93 1.22 23.06 4.67
N ARG A 94 2.25 23.76 4.17
CA ARG A 94 2.77 23.61 2.80
C ARG A 94 4.10 22.87 2.78
N ILE A 95 5.22 23.56 2.60
CA ILE A 95 6.56 22.92 2.54
C ILE A 95 7.47 23.48 3.62
N GLU A 96 7.47 24.80 3.78
CA GLU A 96 8.59 25.44 4.47
C GLU A 96 8.36 25.74 5.96
N HIS A 97 7.11 25.77 6.40
CA HIS A 97 6.74 25.90 7.81
C HIS A 97 7.37 24.81 8.73
N ASP A 98 7.91 23.74 8.15
CA ASP A 98 8.36 22.54 8.86
C ASP A 98 9.82 22.18 8.61
N ASN A 99 10.49 22.86 7.67
CA ASN A 99 11.76 22.38 7.12
C ASN A 99 12.98 23.27 7.36
N SER A 100 12.82 24.57 7.52
CA SER A 100 13.99 25.44 7.68
C SER A 100 14.58 25.36 9.09
N LEU A 101 15.90 25.23 9.18
CA LEU A 101 16.63 25.34 10.45
C LEU A 101 16.92 26.81 10.82
N VAL A 102 16.70 27.75 9.90
CA VAL A 102 17.13 29.16 10.03
C VAL A 102 16.05 30.19 9.72
N HIS A 103 14.86 29.76 9.28
CA HIS A 103 13.69 30.61 9.07
C HIS A 103 12.68 30.40 10.20
N GLU A 104 11.82 31.39 10.46
CA GLU A 104 10.75 31.24 11.44
C GLU A 104 9.56 30.46 10.88
N ASP A 105 8.94 29.63 11.71
CA ASP A 105 7.78 28.83 11.31
C ASP A 105 6.51 29.70 11.30
N ALA A 106 5.60 29.42 10.36
CA ALA A 106 4.29 30.07 10.33
C ALA A 106 3.35 29.53 11.42
N ASP A 107 2.59 30.39 12.11
CA ASP A 107 1.50 29.98 13.02
C ASP A 107 0.11 30.30 12.43
N GLY A 108 -0.79 29.31 12.45
CA GLY A 108 -2.17 29.46 11.98
C GLY A 108 -2.27 29.69 10.47
N ASN A 109 -3.04 30.68 10.04
CA ASN A 109 -3.21 31.01 8.61
C ASN A 109 -2.22 32.08 8.12
N ILE A 110 -1.14 32.32 8.87
CA ILE A 110 -0.16 33.37 8.58
C ILE A 110 0.96 32.79 7.69
N TYR A 111 1.67 33.64 6.95
CA TYR A 111 2.84 33.25 6.17
C TYR A 111 4.10 33.34 7.03
N ALA A 112 5.01 32.38 6.89
CA ALA A 112 6.33 32.41 7.50
C ALA A 112 7.14 33.60 6.95
N PRO A 113 7.93 34.28 7.80
CA PRO A 113 8.90 35.26 7.35
C PRO A 113 9.85 34.65 6.33
N THR A 114 9.99 35.29 5.17
CA THR A 114 10.86 34.83 4.08
C THR A 114 12.30 35.32 4.21
N ARG A 115 12.66 35.87 5.38
CA ARG A 115 14.00 36.36 5.70
C ARG A 115 14.66 35.42 6.71
N VAL A 116 15.95 35.18 6.54
CA VAL A 116 16.75 34.39 7.46
C VAL A 116 16.70 34.99 8.86
N ASN A 117 16.41 34.17 9.87
CA ASN A 117 16.53 34.55 11.27
C ASN A 117 17.96 34.27 11.75
N HIS A 118 18.75 35.33 11.89
CA HIS A 118 20.15 35.23 12.34
C HIS A 118 20.31 34.60 13.73
N THR A 119 19.31 34.67 14.61
CA THR A 119 19.35 33.99 15.91
C THR A 119 19.30 32.48 15.75
N LEU A 120 18.46 31.98 14.85
CA LEU A 120 18.36 30.54 14.55
C LEU A 120 19.61 30.03 13.84
N LEU A 121 20.15 30.81 12.90
CA LEU A 121 21.44 30.52 12.26
C LEU A 121 22.58 30.42 13.29
N LEU A 122 22.69 31.40 14.19
CA LEU A 122 23.72 31.38 15.26
C LEU A 122 23.55 30.17 16.20
N ARG A 123 22.32 29.71 16.44
CA ARG A 123 22.07 28.49 17.22
C ARG A 123 22.50 27.24 16.47
N LEU A 124 22.17 27.12 15.19
CA LEU A 124 22.64 26.02 14.35
C LEU A 124 24.17 25.96 14.32
N LEU A 125 24.83 27.11 14.20
CA LEU A 125 26.30 27.23 14.20
C LEU A 125 26.95 26.92 15.55
N LYS A 126 26.19 26.93 16.65
CA LYS A 126 26.65 26.55 18.00
C LYS A 126 26.54 25.05 18.27
N ASP A 127 25.88 24.29 17.40
CA ASP A 127 25.70 22.84 17.59
C ASP A 127 26.97 22.04 17.42
N THR A 128 27.95 22.64 16.78
CA THR A 128 29.24 22.02 16.61
C THR A 128 30.35 23.05 16.71
N ASP A 129 31.36 22.74 17.54
CA ASP A 129 32.62 23.48 17.60
C ASP A 129 33.58 23.04 16.48
N ARG A 130 33.14 22.14 15.59
CA ARG A 130 33.90 21.59 14.47
C ARG A 130 33.80 22.47 13.23
N ASP A 131 34.78 22.38 12.34
CA ASP A 131 34.77 23.04 11.02
C ASP A 131 33.81 22.38 10.00
N ALA A 132 33.10 21.32 10.41
CA ALA A 132 32.12 20.62 9.59
C ALA A 132 30.99 20.02 10.43
N PHE A 133 29.80 19.96 9.81
CA PHE A 133 28.60 19.35 10.36
C PHE A 133 28.48 17.89 9.94
N THR A 134 28.20 17.03 10.90
CA THR A 134 27.86 15.62 10.73
C THR A 134 26.35 15.42 10.61
N LEU A 135 25.93 14.22 10.17
CA LEU A 135 24.52 13.84 10.15
C LEU A 135 23.83 14.03 11.51
N ARG A 136 24.55 13.71 12.59
CA ARG A 136 24.04 13.80 13.96
C ARG A 136 23.82 15.25 14.41
N ASP A 137 24.65 16.19 13.94
CA ASP A 137 24.47 17.61 14.25
C ASP A 137 23.17 18.14 13.62
N PHE A 138 22.88 17.77 12.36
CA PHE A 138 21.60 18.10 11.72
C PHE A 138 20.39 17.44 12.39
N VAL A 139 20.55 16.20 12.84
CA VAL A 139 19.51 15.48 13.60
C VAL A 139 19.21 16.19 14.92
N HIS A 140 20.24 16.61 15.67
CA HIS A 140 20.05 17.36 16.91
C HIS A 140 19.41 18.73 16.68
N ALA A 141 19.86 19.48 15.67
CA ALA A 141 19.23 20.75 15.28
C ALA A 141 17.74 20.56 14.96
N ARG A 142 17.39 19.49 14.24
CA ARG A 142 16.01 19.15 13.88
C ARG A 142 15.16 18.77 15.09
N MET A 143 15.69 17.93 15.98
CA MET A 143 14.97 17.52 17.20
C MET A 143 14.65 18.71 18.10
N ARG A 144 15.62 19.63 18.28
CA ARG A 144 15.37 20.83 19.06
C ARG A 144 14.33 21.73 18.41
N ARG A 145 14.41 21.91 17.09
CA ARG A 145 13.39 22.69 16.37
C ARG A 145 12.00 22.10 16.60
N ALA A 146 11.85 20.79 16.45
CA ALA A 146 10.58 20.09 16.68
C ALA A 146 10.02 20.24 18.11
N ASN A 147 10.91 20.39 19.11
CA ASN A 147 10.52 20.58 20.51
C ASN A 147 10.19 22.04 20.86
N GLU A 148 10.71 23.01 20.10
CA GLU A 148 10.48 24.44 20.33
C GLU A 148 9.20 24.97 19.65
N VAL A 149 8.64 24.25 18.67
CA VAL A 149 7.43 24.68 17.97
C VAL A 149 6.20 24.55 18.86
N ARG A 150 5.42 25.63 18.99
CA ARG A 150 4.19 25.71 19.80
C ARG A 150 3.10 24.73 19.34
N LYS A 151 3.09 24.38 18.05
CA LYS A 151 2.25 23.33 17.44
C LYS A 151 3.14 22.31 16.76
N PRO A 152 3.05 21.02 17.12
CA PRO A 152 3.85 19.99 16.49
C PRO A 152 3.37 19.73 15.06
N LEU A 153 4.34 19.40 14.20
CA LEU A 153 4.10 19.04 12.81
C LEU A 153 3.21 17.80 12.70
N ASP A 154 2.42 17.73 11.64
CA ASP A 154 1.73 16.50 11.30
C ASP A 154 2.70 15.42 10.80
N ILE A 155 2.23 14.19 10.67
CA ILE A 155 3.08 13.05 10.33
C ILE A 155 3.68 13.19 8.92
N LEU A 156 2.94 13.76 7.97
CA LEU A 156 3.37 13.88 6.59
C LEU A 156 4.51 14.89 6.46
N HIS A 157 4.36 16.06 7.09
CA HIS A 157 5.34 17.12 7.00
C HIS A 157 6.60 16.84 7.81
N LYS A 158 6.53 16.02 8.88
CA LYS A 158 7.72 15.45 9.54
C LYS A 158 8.57 14.60 8.61
N GLU A 159 7.95 13.78 7.76
CA GLU A 159 8.69 12.95 6.81
C GLU A 159 9.35 13.78 5.69
N ILE A 160 8.69 14.87 5.27
CA ILE A 160 9.25 15.86 4.33
C ILE A 160 10.43 16.60 4.98
N ALA A 161 10.24 17.02 6.24
CA ALA A 161 11.23 17.26 7.30
C ALA A 161 12.59 16.58 7.12
N HIS A 162 12.53 15.26 7.28
CA HIS A 162 13.67 14.36 7.24
C HIS A 162 14.24 14.23 5.81
N GLY A 163 13.36 14.24 4.81
CA GLY A 163 13.73 14.17 3.39
C GLY A 163 14.62 15.33 2.94
N GLU A 164 14.28 16.57 3.28
CA GLU A 164 15.09 17.73 2.90
C GLU A 164 16.40 17.81 3.70
N THR A 165 16.38 17.44 4.98
CA THR A 165 17.62 17.31 5.76
C THR A 165 18.57 16.29 5.10
N SER A 166 18.03 15.20 4.56
CA SER A 166 18.80 14.24 3.76
C SER A 166 19.32 14.83 2.44
N LEU A 167 18.57 15.73 1.80
CA LEU A 167 19.02 16.37 0.56
C LEU A 167 20.18 17.32 0.83
N THR A 168 20.12 18.14 1.88
CA THR A 168 21.23 19.04 2.28
C THR A 168 22.54 18.27 2.45
N MET A 169 22.51 17.15 3.17
CA MET A 169 23.70 16.30 3.37
C MET A 169 24.23 15.70 2.06
N ARG A 170 23.39 15.44 1.07
CA ARG A 170 23.80 14.84 -0.21
C ARG A 170 24.28 15.85 -1.22
N VAL A 171 23.71 17.05 -1.18
CA VAL A 171 24.12 18.17 -2.03
C VAL A 171 25.49 18.65 -1.56
N PHE A 172 25.64 18.93 -0.27
CA PHE A 172 26.85 19.59 0.26
C PHE A 172 27.86 18.66 0.93
N GLY A 173 27.53 17.36 1.09
CA GLY A 173 28.37 16.41 1.81
C GLY A 173 29.68 16.09 1.08
N VAL A 174 30.80 16.36 1.75
CA VAL A 174 32.14 15.98 1.32
C VAL A 174 32.51 14.66 2.00
N LYS A 175 33.04 13.70 1.22
CA LYS A 175 33.50 12.42 1.77
C LYS A 175 34.81 12.61 2.52
N VAL A 176 34.85 12.23 3.78
CA VAL A 176 36.06 12.20 4.62
C VAL A 176 36.58 10.76 4.66
N ASP A 177 37.90 10.59 4.56
CA ASP A 177 38.51 9.29 4.73
C ASP A 177 38.52 8.90 6.22
N PRO A 178 37.83 7.81 6.63
CA PRO A 178 37.76 7.42 8.04
C PRO A 178 39.14 7.12 8.65
N THR A 179 40.12 6.77 7.82
CA THR A 179 41.48 6.41 8.23
C THR A 179 42.45 7.59 8.35
N SER A 180 42.11 8.77 7.82
CA SER A 180 42.97 9.96 7.90
C SER A 180 42.75 10.79 9.18
N VAL A 181 41.85 10.34 10.06
CA VAL A 181 41.47 11.05 11.29
C VAL A 181 42.24 10.45 12.47
N PRO A 182 43.00 11.24 13.25
CA PRO A 182 43.74 10.73 14.41
C PRO A 182 42.81 10.08 15.44
N SER A 183 43.30 9.02 16.07
CA SER A 183 42.58 8.07 16.94
C SER A 183 42.03 8.67 18.27
N PRO A 184 41.32 7.88 19.10
CA PRO A 184 39.93 8.08 19.45
C PRO A 184 39.81 8.61 20.88
N GLU A 185 40.23 9.85 21.13
CA GLU A 185 40.01 10.48 22.43
C GLU A 185 39.28 11.80 22.23
N LYS A 186 37.95 11.72 22.41
CA LYS A 186 36.98 12.79 22.69
C LYS A 186 36.16 13.45 21.57
N LEU A 187 36.42 13.29 20.27
CA LEU A 187 35.52 13.87 19.25
C LEU A 187 35.58 13.08 17.95
N TYR A 188 34.74 12.06 17.77
CA TYR A 188 34.17 11.63 16.48
C TYR A 188 33.29 10.40 16.75
N ASP A 189 31.99 10.58 16.59
CA ASP A 189 30.96 9.59 16.92
C ASP A 189 30.91 8.45 15.87
N ASN A 190 30.45 7.26 16.28
CA ASN A 190 30.25 6.06 15.43
C ASN A 190 29.39 6.33 14.18
N SER A 191 28.71 7.47 14.12
CA SER A 191 27.96 7.96 12.97
C SER A 191 28.82 8.24 11.74
N VAL A 192 30.09 8.67 11.88
CA VAL A 192 30.99 8.92 10.74
C VAL A 192 31.50 7.62 10.11
N ALA A 193 31.64 6.55 10.91
CA ALA A 193 31.96 5.21 10.41
C ALA A 193 30.82 4.63 9.55
N GLN A 194 29.56 5.00 9.84
CA GLN A 194 28.38 4.58 9.06
C GLN A 194 28.12 5.53 7.87
N HIS A 195 28.38 6.83 8.03
CA HIS A 195 28.23 7.85 6.99
C HIS A 195 29.46 8.78 6.92
N PRO A 196 30.38 8.52 5.97
CA PRO A 196 31.64 9.25 5.88
C PRO A 196 31.47 10.63 5.21
N TYR A 197 30.28 11.25 5.26
CA TYR A 197 29.99 12.53 4.62
C TYR A 197 29.76 13.61 5.68
N VAL A 198 30.47 14.73 5.55
CA VAL A 198 30.32 15.91 6.40
C VAL A 198 30.08 17.14 5.55
N VAL A 199 29.34 18.13 6.07
CA VAL A 199 29.09 19.39 5.38
C VAL A 199 29.99 20.47 5.98
N PRO A 200 30.88 21.12 5.21
CA PRO A 200 31.74 22.20 5.71
C PRO A 200 30.93 23.32 6.35
N ARG A 201 31.42 23.86 7.47
CA ARG A 201 30.77 24.96 8.18
C ARG A 201 30.56 26.19 7.30
N THR A 202 31.56 26.53 6.49
CA THR A 202 31.49 27.64 5.52
C THR A 202 30.33 27.50 4.54
N PHE A 203 29.99 26.27 4.14
CA PHE A 203 28.85 26.02 3.25
C PHE A 203 27.54 26.32 3.96
N ILE A 204 27.42 25.98 5.25
CA ILE A 204 26.24 26.28 6.06
C ILE A 204 26.09 27.79 6.27
N GLU A 205 27.17 28.48 6.59
CA GLU A 205 27.17 29.94 6.79
C GLU A 205 26.71 30.69 5.53
N GLN A 206 27.23 30.32 4.36
CA GLN A 206 26.87 30.96 3.09
C GLN A 206 25.47 30.55 2.61
N TRP A 207 25.15 29.26 2.71
CA TRP A 207 23.89 28.71 2.20
C TRP A 207 22.68 29.12 3.02
N PHE A 208 22.73 28.91 4.33
CA PHE A 208 21.63 29.23 5.24
C PHE A 208 21.65 30.68 5.70
N GLY A 209 22.79 31.37 5.62
CA GLY A 209 22.90 32.78 6.01
C GLY A 209 22.55 33.77 4.91
N GLU A 210 22.91 33.47 3.66
CA GLU A 210 22.76 34.41 2.53
C GLU A 210 21.86 33.88 1.40
N ASP A 211 21.24 32.69 1.56
CA ASP A 211 20.53 31.98 0.48
C ASP A 211 21.37 31.93 -0.81
N ARG A 212 22.64 31.54 -0.65
CA ARG A 212 23.67 31.66 -1.69
C ARG A 212 24.46 30.35 -1.81
N LEU A 213 24.69 29.91 -3.05
CA LEU A 213 25.64 28.83 -3.33
C LEU A 213 27.04 29.15 -2.80
N PRO A 214 27.72 28.21 -2.13
CA PRO A 214 29.03 28.48 -1.54
C PRO A 214 30.10 28.93 -2.55
N ASP A 215 31.11 29.65 -2.08
CA ASP A 215 32.22 30.07 -2.94
C ASP A 215 32.99 28.86 -3.49
N GLY A 216 33.25 28.87 -4.80
CA GLY A 216 33.87 27.73 -5.48
C GLY A 216 32.96 26.51 -5.65
N TRP A 217 31.63 26.68 -5.48
CA TRP A 217 30.65 25.62 -5.66
C TRP A 217 30.83 24.88 -6.99
N LYS A 218 30.90 23.55 -6.89
CA LYS A 218 30.84 22.65 -8.04
C LYS A 218 29.67 21.71 -7.86
N LYS A 219 28.90 21.55 -8.94
CA LYS A 219 27.82 20.57 -9.02
C LYS A 219 28.30 19.20 -8.50
N PRO A 220 27.52 18.50 -7.65
CA PRO A 220 27.88 17.16 -7.17
C PRO A 220 28.14 16.19 -8.33
N SER A 221 29.23 15.42 -8.28
CA SER A 221 29.60 14.48 -9.34
C SER A 221 28.64 13.28 -9.44
N ARG A 222 28.05 12.87 -8.31
CA ARG A 222 27.06 11.80 -8.23
C ARG A 222 25.65 12.35 -8.35
N GLU A 223 24.82 11.72 -9.17
CA GLU A 223 23.40 12.06 -9.26
C GLU A 223 22.63 11.63 -8.00
N ILE A 224 21.75 12.50 -7.51
CA ILE A 224 20.90 12.24 -6.35
C ILE A 224 19.56 11.65 -6.85
N GLY A 225 19.37 10.35 -6.63
CA GLY A 225 18.19 9.59 -7.03
C GLY A 225 17.10 9.51 -5.95
N PHE A 226 15.84 9.30 -6.38
CA PHE A 226 14.67 9.24 -5.50
C PHE A 226 14.78 8.18 -4.38
N LEU A 227 15.04 6.92 -4.74
CA LEU A 227 15.16 5.83 -3.76
C LEU A 227 16.27 6.06 -2.74
N GLN A 228 17.36 6.68 -3.19
CA GLN A 228 18.51 6.96 -2.33
C GLN A 228 18.19 8.08 -1.32
N ALA A 229 17.44 9.11 -1.74
CA ALA A 229 16.96 10.17 -0.85
C ALA A 229 15.98 9.60 0.21
N VAL A 230 15.04 8.73 -0.19
CA VAL A 230 14.11 8.06 0.73
C VAL A 230 14.85 7.17 1.73
N SER A 231 15.84 6.41 1.29
CA SER A 231 16.64 5.55 2.17
C SER A 231 17.36 6.32 3.27
N MET A 232 17.88 7.51 2.96
CA MET A 232 18.61 8.33 3.91
C MET A 232 17.66 9.14 4.82
N SER A 233 16.49 9.53 4.31
CA SER A 233 15.40 10.08 5.14
C SER A 233 14.98 9.10 6.25
N LYS A 234 14.76 7.81 5.90
CA LYS A 234 14.43 6.76 6.89
C LYS A 234 15.50 6.59 7.97
N MET A 235 16.76 6.74 7.59
CA MET A 235 17.88 6.64 8.52
C MET A 235 17.94 7.82 9.49
N ILE A 236 17.68 9.04 9.01
CA ILE A 236 17.49 10.22 9.87
C ILE A 236 16.33 9.98 10.85
N ALA A 237 15.20 9.47 10.37
CA ALA A 237 14.05 9.15 11.22
C ALA A 237 14.39 8.09 12.30
N ASN A 238 15.16 7.06 11.94
CA ASN A 238 15.62 6.03 12.87
C ASN A 238 16.59 6.60 13.92
N GLU A 239 17.49 7.50 13.53
CA GLU A 239 18.45 8.12 14.45
C GLU A 239 17.76 9.09 15.42
N ILE A 240 16.79 9.87 14.94
CA ILE A 240 15.90 10.68 15.78
C ILE A 240 15.18 9.79 16.79
N PHE A 241 14.63 8.66 16.35
CA PHE A 241 13.95 7.70 17.23
C PHE A 241 14.88 7.12 18.30
N ARG A 242 16.12 6.75 17.93
CA ARG A 242 17.13 6.25 18.88
C ARG A 242 17.48 7.30 19.94
N LEU A 243 17.73 8.54 19.53
CA LEU A 243 18.11 9.62 20.45
C LEU A 243 16.95 10.03 21.38
N ASP A 244 15.72 10.05 20.87
CA ASP A 244 14.51 10.30 21.66
C ASP A 244 14.24 9.16 22.66
N TRP A 245 14.58 7.91 22.31
CA TRP A 245 14.49 6.77 23.22
C TRP A 245 15.51 6.84 24.36
N VAL A 246 16.78 7.14 24.06
CA VAL A 246 17.86 7.29 25.07
C VAL A 246 17.63 8.49 25.99
N GLY A 247 17.11 9.61 25.47
CA GLY A 247 16.80 10.79 26.28
C GLY A 247 15.73 10.54 27.35
N ARG A 248 14.72 9.71 27.04
CA ARG A 248 13.66 9.35 27.98
C ARG A 248 14.13 8.46 29.12
N ASP A 249 15.09 7.55 28.88
CA ASP A 249 15.67 6.74 29.95
C ASP A 249 16.52 7.57 30.93
N LEU A 250 17.23 8.59 30.42
CA LEU A 250 17.97 9.55 31.25
C LEU A 250 17.05 10.46 32.05
N ASP A 251 15.97 10.98 31.46
CA ASP A 251 14.96 11.77 32.18
C ASP A 251 14.25 10.93 33.26
N ILE A 252 13.99 9.64 33.01
CA ILE A 252 13.46 8.70 34.00
C ILE A 252 14.49 8.46 35.12
N MET A 253 15.78 8.29 34.80
CA MET A 253 16.86 8.20 35.80
C MET A 253 17.02 9.48 36.63
N PHE A 254 16.98 10.66 36.00
CA PHE A 254 17.10 11.95 36.70
C PHE A 254 15.84 12.30 37.50
N ALA A 255 14.66 11.87 37.06
CA ALA A 255 13.42 11.98 37.83
C ALA A 255 13.41 11.05 39.06
N LEU A 256 14.09 9.89 38.99
CA LEU A 256 14.29 8.99 40.13
C LEU A 256 15.36 9.51 41.12
N LEU A 257 16.22 10.44 40.70
CA LEU A 257 17.33 10.99 41.51
C LEU A 257 17.06 12.35 42.15
N LYS A 258 15.87 12.96 41.97
CA LYS A 258 15.52 14.21 42.68
C LYS A 258 14.97 13.92 44.08
N PRO A 259 15.62 14.40 45.16
CA PRO A 259 15.02 14.37 46.50
C PRO A 259 13.81 15.30 46.54
N TYR A 260 12.68 14.77 47.00
CA TYR A 260 11.46 15.54 47.28
C TYR A 260 11.73 16.57 48.39
N THR A 261 11.64 17.85 48.07
CA THR A 261 11.45 18.93 49.06
C THR A 261 10.06 19.54 48.86
N LEU A 262 9.22 19.36 49.88
CA LEU A 262 7.94 20.03 50.09
C LEU A 262 8.12 21.53 50.31
N ALA A 263 7.21 22.37 49.81
CA ALA A 263 6.41 23.33 50.59
C ALA A 263 5.67 24.39 49.71
N GLU A 264 4.58 24.91 50.30
CA GLU A 264 3.89 26.21 50.05
C GLU A 264 2.65 26.29 49.12
N GLN A 265 1.50 25.97 49.73
CA GLN A 265 0.31 26.82 50.00
C GLN A 265 -0.23 27.84 48.97
N GLY A 266 -1.56 27.80 48.74
CA GLY A 266 -2.34 28.87 48.09
C GLY A 266 -3.84 28.61 47.79
N SER A 267 -4.64 28.30 48.82
CA SER A 267 -5.98 28.85 49.19
C SER A 267 -7.23 28.99 48.24
N TYR A 268 -8.37 28.45 48.74
CA TYR A 268 -9.83 28.76 48.54
C TYR A 268 -10.49 28.49 47.15
N GLU A 269 -11.71 27.97 46.97
CA GLU A 269 -12.91 27.68 47.81
C GLU A 269 -13.85 26.68 47.04
N GLU A 270 -14.64 25.86 47.76
CA GLU A 270 -15.45 24.73 47.23
C GLU A 270 -16.91 25.09 46.82
N SER A 271 -17.49 24.29 45.91
CA SER A 271 -18.90 23.84 45.97
C SER A 271 -19.17 22.64 45.03
N PRO A 272 -20.11 21.71 45.36
CA PRO A 272 -19.86 20.26 45.28
C PRO A 272 -20.76 19.50 44.28
N VAL A 273 -20.60 18.18 44.29
CA VAL A 273 -21.44 17.10 43.69
C VAL A 273 -20.88 16.48 42.40
N GLU A 274 -20.02 15.48 42.57
CA GLU A 274 -20.13 14.17 41.89
C GLU A 274 -19.18 13.17 42.58
N ALA A 275 -19.75 12.12 43.16
CA ALA A 275 -19.04 11.08 43.89
C ALA A 275 -18.12 10.29 42.93
N ARG A 276 -16.82 10.62 42.95
CA ARG A 276 -15.76 9.76 42.40
C ARG A 276 -15.47 8.64 43.40
N TYR A 277 -15.89 7.42 43.07
CA TYR A 277 -15.26 6.23 43.62
C TYR A 277 -13.84 6.09 43.05
N PRO A 278 -12.86 5.61 43.85
CA PRO A 278 -11.47 5.52 43.45
C PRO A 278 -11.28 4.43 42.39
N CYS A 279 -10.80 4.82 41.22
CA CYS A 279 -10.33 3.90 40.20
C CYS A 279 -9.10 3.14 40.74
N PRO A 280 -9.05 1.80 40.69
CA PRO A 280 -7.88 1.04 41.10
C PRO A 280 -6.65 1.51 40.32
N ALA A 281 -5.66 1.99 41.06
CA ALA A 281 -4.37 2.36 40.54
C ALA A 281 -3.67 1.12 39.96
N HIS A 282 -3.84 0.87 38.65
CA HIS A 282 -2.86 0.24 37.75
C HIS A 282 -3.49 0.01 36.35
N ALA A 283 -3.88 1.10 35.67
CA ALA A 283 -4.05 1.09 34.21
C ALA A 283 -4.01 2.52 33.66
N ARG A 284 -2.89 3.24 33.88
CA ARG A 284 -2.60 4.40 33.01
C ARG A 284 -2.39 3.85 31.62
N PHE A 285 -3.36 4.09 30.74
CA PHE A 285 -3.28 3.88 29.30
C PHE A 285 -1.95 4.43 28.76
N ARG A 286 -0.95 3.55 28.65
CA ARG A 286 0.18 3.75 27.75
C ARG A 286 -0.43 3.82 26.35
N LYS A 287 -0.18 4.91 25.63
CA LYS A 287 -0.31 4.90 24.16
C LYS A 287 0.73 3.90 23.65
N TYR A 288 0.31 2.65 23.45
CA TYR A 288 1.18 1.59 22.94
C TYR A 288 1.45 1.82 21.44
N PRO A 289 2.66 1.52 20.92
CA PRO A 289 3.09 1.95 19.58
C PRO A 289 2.43 1.12 18.46
N PRO A 290 2.57 1.52 17.18
CA PRO A 290 2.00 0.81 16.04
C PRO A 290 2.81 -0.45 15.68
N TYR A 291 2.88 -1.43 16.58
CA TYR A 291 3.61 -2.69 16.38
C TYR A 291 2.80 -3.77 15.64
N LEU A 292 2.30 -3.42 14.45
CA LEU A 292 1.90 -4.39 13.42
C LEU A 292 2.61 -4.05 12.09
N SER A 293 3.80 -3.48 12.19
CA SER A 293 4.76 -3.22 11.11
C SER A 293 5.63 -4.44 10.79
N HIS A 294 5.53 -5.55 11.54
CA HIS A 294 6.22 -6.82 11.29
C HIS A 294 5.42 -7.83 10.46
N ALA A 295 4.32 -7.40 9.86
CA ALA A 295 3.57 -8.16 8.85
C ALA A 295 4.05 -8.06 7.37
N PRO A 296 5.20 -7.45 6.99
CA PRO A 296 5.56 -7.32 5.58
C PRO A 296 6.03 -8.66 5.00
N PHE A 297 6.43 -9.64 5.81
CA PHE A 297 6.96 -10.89 5.30
C PHE A 297 5.87 -11.79 4.69
N THR A 298 4.74 -11.99 5.37
CA THR A 298 3.58 -12.73 4.82
C THR A 298 2.98 -12.01 3.61
N GLU A 299 2.93 -10.68 3.64
CA GLU A 299 2.47 -9.86 2.51
C GLU A 299 3.44 -9.92 1.33
N LEU A 300 4.75 -9.95 1.58
CA LEU A 300 5.79 -10.10 0.57
C LEU A 300 5.73 -11.48 -0.08
N VAL A 301 5.60 -12.56 0.70
CA VAL A 301 5.48 -13.92 0.17
C VAL A 301 4.20 -14.04 -0.67
N ASN A 302 3.05 -13.60 -0.16
CA ASN A 302 1.81 -13.62 -0.93
C ASN A 302 1.89 -12.73 -2.17
N GLY A 303 2.51 -11.55 -2.06
CA GLY A 303 2.75 -10.66 -3.19
C GLY A 303 3.67 -11.25 -4.25
N GLN A 304 4.70 -12.02 -3.87
CA GLN A 304 5.56 -12.76 -4.80
C GLN A 304 4.81 -13.88 -5.51
N LEU A 305 3.97 -14.62 -4.77
CA LEU A 305 3.12 -15.66 -5.33
C LEU A 305 2.16 -15.10 -6.38
N TRP A 306 1.58 -13.93 -6.11
CA TRP A 306 0.66 -13.27 -7.01
C TRP A 306 1.33 -12.56 -8.19
N LEU A 307 2.52 -12.01 -7.95
CA LEU A 307 3.37 -11.50 -9.00
C LEU A 307 3.66 -12.61 -10.02
N ALA A 308 4.14 -13.77 -9.54
CA ALA A 308 4.42 -14.92 -10.38
C ALA A 308 3.16 -15.36 -11.14
N ASN A 309 1.99 -15.34 -10.49
CA ASN A 309 0.72 -15.73 -11.09
C ASN A 309 0.33 -14.82 -12.26
N PHE A 310 0.42 -13.51 -12.05
CA PHE A 310 0.13 -12.54 -13.09
C PHE A 310 1.17 -12.54 -14.22
N ILE A 311 2.43 -12.81 -13.90
CA ILE A 311 3.50 -12.94 -14.89
C ILE A 311 3.17 -14.12 -15.84
N ASP A 312 2.86 -15.30 -15.30
CA ASP A 312 2.51 -16.50 -16.09
C ASP A 312 1.32 -16.24 -17.04
N ARG A 313 0.27 -15.55 -16.55
CA ARG A 313 -0.88 -15.13 -17.36
C ARG A 313 -0.52 -14.12 -18.45
N SER A 314 0.44 -13.24 -18.22
CA SER A 314 0.90 -12.30 -19.24
C SER A 314 1.78 -12.99 -20.29
N ASN A 315 2.50 -14.05 -19.91
CA ASN A 315 3.50 -14.67 -20.74
C ASN A 315 2.97 -15.54 -21.85
N VAL A 316 1.75 -16.08 -21.74
CA VAL A 316 1.11 -16.67 -22.92
C VAL A 316 0.95 -15.66 -24.06
N GLY A 317 0.63 -14.39 -23.75
CA GLY A 317 0.53 -13.34 -24.75
C GLY A 317 1.88 -13.03 -25.38
N ASN A 318 2.93 -12.90 -24.56
CA ASN A 318 4.29 -12.67 -25.03
C ASN A 318 4.83 -13.85 -25.87
N ALA A 319 4.57 -15.09 -25.44
CA ALA A 319 4.97 -16.30 -26.14
C ALA A 319 4.29 -16.43 -27.50
N ARG A 320 3.02 -16.01 -27.63
CA ARG A 320 2.33 -15.94 -28.92
C ARG A 320 3.08 -15.08 -29.93
N ILE A 321 3.53 -13.90 -29.49
CA ILE A 321 4.30 -12.96 -30.33
C ILE A 321 5.68 -13.55 -30.67
N ALA A 322 6.27 -14.32 -29.75
CA ALA A 322 7.57 -14.95 -29.90
C ALA A 322 7.58 -16.29 -30.66
N GLY A 323 6.51 -16.62 -31.41
CA GLY A 323 6.48 -17.80 -32.28
C GLY A 323 5.81 -19.05 -31.72
N LEU A 324 5.14 -18.98 -30.54
CA LEU A 324 4.36 -20.12 -30.03
C LEU A 324 3.31 -20.61 -31.03
N GLU A 325 2.63 -19.68 -31.73
CA GLU A 325 1.55 -20.01 -32.68
C GLU A 325 2.09 -20.77 -33.91
N THR A 326 3.28 -20.38 -34.38
CA THR A 326 3.96 -21.02 -35.52
C THR A 326 4.54 -22.37 -35.14
N ASP A 327 5.18 -22.48 -33.98
CA ASP A 327 5.87 -23.70 -33.53
C ASP A 327 4.92 -24.83 -33.12
N THR A 328 3.69 -24.48 -32.72
CA THR A 328 2.67 -25.47 -32.32
C THR A 328 1.59 -25.69 -33.38
N HIS A 329 1.79 -25.12 -34.59
CA HIS A 329 0.90 -25.24 -35.74
C HIS A 329 -0.56 -24.88 -35.44
N LEU A 330 -0.79 -23.79 -34.70
CA LEU A 330 -2.15 -23.36 -34.35
C LEU A 330 -2.81 -22.67 -35.54
N HIS A 331 -4.11 -22.95 -35.71
CA HIS A 331 -4.93 -22.37 -36.76
C HIS A 331 -6.17 -21.69 -36.20
N GLY A 332 -6.46 -20.49 -36.72
CA GLY A 332 -7.69 -19.74 -36.42
C GLY A 332 -7.89 -19.49 -34.92
N ASN A 333 -8.99 -20.02 -34.37
CA ASN A 333 -9.38 -19.80 -32.98
C ASN A 333 -8.77 -20.80 -31.98
N GLN A 334 -7.87 -21.69 -32.40
CA GLN A 334 -7.28 -22.72 -31.54
C GLN A 334 -6.53 -22.12 -30.34
N PHE A 335 -5.77 -21.05 -30.53
CA PHE A 335 -5.10 -20.35 -29.42
C PHE A 335 -6.10 -19.84 -28.36
N ASN A 336 -7.19 -19.21 -28.81
CA ASN A 336 -8.25 -18.71 -27.94
C ASN A 336 -9.01 -19.87 -27.26
N ALA A 337 -9.20 -21.00 -27.94
CA ALA A 337 -9.80 -22.19 -27.35
C ALA A 337 -8.93 -22.76 -26.21
N ALA A 338 -7.61 -22.81 -26.39
CA ALA A 338 -6.69 -23.24 -25.34
C ALA A 338 -6.70 -22.30 -24.12
N LEU A 339 -6.82 -20.98 -24.34
CA LEU A 339 -7.03 -19.99 -23.28
C LEU A 339 -8.37 -20.20 -22.54
N ALA A 340 -9.45 -20.52 -23.26
CA ALA A 340 -10.76 -20.75 -22.66
C ALA A 340 -10.80 -22.00 -21.78
N VAL A 341 -10.14 -23.09 -22.19
CA VAL A 341 -10.10 -24.35 -21.42
C VAL A 341 -9.49 -24.16 -20.02
N PHE A 342 -8.47 -23.30 -19.90
CA PHE A 342 -7.89 -22.94 -18.61
C PHE A 342 -8.95 -22.45 -17.61
N TYR A 343 -9.81 -21.51 -18.02
CA TYR A 343 -10.86 -20.96 -17.15
C TYR A 343 -11.91 -22.01 -16.77
N ALA A 344 -12.19 -22.98 -17.64
CA ALA A 344 -13.14 -24.06 -17.34
C ALA A 344 -12.64 -24.91 -16.15
N SER A 345 -11.39 -25.38 -16.21
CA SER A 345 -10.76 -26.13 -15.11
C SER A 345 -10.59 -25.28 -13.84
N TYR A 346 -10.24 -24.01 -14.01
CA TYR A 346 -9.99 -23.08 -12.91
C TYR A 346 -11.24 -22.89 -12.03
N ILE A 347 -12.38 -22.61 -12.65
CA ILE A 347 -13.66 -22.35 -11.96
C ILE A 347 -14.15 -23.59 -11.19
N ILE A 348 -13.95 -24.79 -11.73
CA ILE A 348 -14.39 -26.05 -11.09
C ILE A 348 -13.66 -26.27 -9.75
N VAL A 349 -12.38 -25.87 -9.67
CA VAL A 349 -11.52 -26.16 -8.51
C VAL A 349 -11.58 -25.07 -7.44
N GLU A 350 -12.03 -23.85 -7.75
CA GLU A 350 -12.05 -22.73 -6.80
C GLU A 350 -12.81 -23.03 -5.50
N LEU A 351 -14.04 -23.56 -5.58
CA LEU A 351 -14.82 -23.92 -4.38
C LEU A 351 -14.19 -25.09 -3.61
N PRO A 352 -13.94 -26.27 -4.24
CA PRO A 352 -13.35 -27.41 -3.54
C PRO A 352 -12.02 -27.07 -2.87
N SER A 353 -11.14 -26.32 -3.56
CA SER A 353 -9.83 -25.95 -3.04
C SER A 353 -9.93 -25.11 -1.76
N ASN A 354 -10.89 -24.18 -1.68
CA ASN A 354 -11.09 -23.38 -0.47
C ASN A 354 -11.59 -24.21 0.72
N TRP A 355 -12.35 -25.27 0.49
CA TRP A 355 -12.73 -26.21 1.54
C TRP A 355 -11.54 -27.08 1.99
N VAL A 356 -10.67 -27.49 1.05
CA VAL A 356 -9.44 -28.22 1.37
C VAL A 356 -8.46 -27.36 2.16
N LEU A 357 -8.32 -26.07 1.82
CA LEU A 357 -7.50 -25.11 2.57
C LEU A 357 -7.87 -25.10 4.07
N LYS A 358 -9.17 -25.23 4.39
CA LYS A 358 -9.64 -25.29 5.79
C LYS A 358 -9.20 -26.57 6.51
N ARG A 359 -9.10 -27.70 5.81
CA ARG A 359 -8.67 -28.97 6.39
C ARG A 359 -7.14 -29.09 6.49
N MET A 360 -6.42 -28.65 5.46
CA MET A 360 -4.97 -28.81 5.35
C MET A 360 -4.16 -27.64 5.92
N LYS A 361 -4.85 -26.54 6.30
CA LYS A 361 -4.28 -25.24 6.67
C LYS A 361 -3.51 -24.58 5.52
N ALA A 362 -3.39 -23.24 5.60
CA ALA A 362 -2.82 -22.45 4.51
C ALA A 362 -1.32 -22.70 4.27
N ASN A 363 -0.56 -22.97 5.34
CA ASN A 363 0.88 -23.23 5.28
C ASN A 363 1.28 -24.48 4.48
N ARG A 364 0.36 -25.42 4.26
CA ARG A 364 0.61 -26.63 3.46
C ARG A 364 -0.05 -26.52 2.10
N TRP A 365 -1.32 -26.12 2.07
CA TRP A 365 -2.11 -26.15 0.85
C TRP A 365 -1.69 -25.08 -0.17
N LEU A 366 -1.43 -23.83 0.25
CA LEU A 366 -0.99 -22.78 -0.68
C LEU A 366 0.36 -23.11 -1.34
N PRO A 367 1.40 -23.56 -0.61
CA PRO A 367 2.64 -24.01 -1.24
C PRO A 367 2.48 -25.22 -2.17
N ILE A 368 1.61 -26.18 -1.84
CA ILE A 368 1.33 -27.33 -2.73
C ILE A 368 0.72 -26.86 -4.04
N LEU A 369 -0.27 -25.95 -4.00
CA LEU A 369 -0.87 -25.37 -5.20
C LEU A 369 0.20 -24.66 -6.05
N VAL A 370 1.05 -23.86 -5.43
CA VAL A 370 2.10 -23.10 -6.14
C VAL A 370 3.16 -24.02 -6.73
N GLY A 371 3.60 -25.04 -5.98
CA GLY A 371 4.60 -26.00 -6.46
C GLY A 371 4.09 -26.87 -7.62
N THR A 372 2.82 -27.30 -7.55
CA THR A 372 2.18 -28.06 -8.64
C THR A 372 1.92 -27.18 -9.86
N TRP A 373 1.41 -25.95 -9.67
CA TRP A 373 1.27 -24.96 -10.74
C TRP A 373 2.61 -24.65 -11.42
N GLY A 374 3.66 -24.30 -10.67
CA GLY A 374 4.98 -24.02 -11.23
C GLY A 374 5.58 -25.21 -12.00
N SER A 375 5.35 -26.44 -11.54
CA SER A 375 5.77 -27.66 -12.24
C SER A 375 5.06 -27.83 -13.59
N VAL A 376 3.75 -27.59 -13.63
CA VAL A 376 2.95 -27.62 -14.86
C VAL A 376 3.35 -26.47 -15.81
N THR A 377 3.65 -25.29 -15.28
CA THR A 377 4.19 -24.17 -16.08
C THR A 377 5.51 -24.56 -16.76
N THR A 378 6.46 -25.18 -16.05
CA THR A 378 7.71 -25.66 -16.66
C THR A 378 7.45 -26.64 -17.81
N MET A 379 6.47 -27.52 -17.67
CA MET A 379 6.07 -28.47 -18.73
C MET A 379 5.44 -27.80 -19.96
N THR A 380 4.96 -26.55 -19.86
CA THR A 380 4.47 -25.78 -21.02
C THR A 380 5.57 -25.57 -22.06
N GLY A 381 6.83 -25.46 -21.62
CA GLY A 381 7.99 -25.37 -22.52
C GLY A 381 8.24 -26.63 -23.34
N LEU A 382 7.56 -27.75 -23.08
CA LEU A 382 7.69 -29.01 -23.83
C LEU A 382 6.62 -29.18 -24.91
N VAL A 383 5.60 -28.33 -24.96
CA VAL A 383 4.47 -28.47 -25.88
C VAL A 383 4.88 -28.20 -27.33
N ASP A 384 4.41 -29.03 -28.26
CA ASP A 384 4.71 -28.97 -29.69
C ASP A 384 3.45 -28.99 -30.59
N ASN A 385 2.26 -29.17 -30.01
CA ASN A 385 1.02 -29.28 -30.77
C ASN A 385 -0.19 -28.71 -30.00
N PHE A 386 -1.31 -28.50 -30.72
CA PHE A 386 -2.55 -27.98 -30.15
C PHE A 386 -3.08 -28.82 -28.97
N SER A 387 -3.07 -30.15 -29.08
CA SER A 387 -3.59 -31.05 -28.04
C SER A 387 -2.76 -30.95 -26.76
N GLY A 388 -1.43 -30.86 -26.88
CA GLY A 388 -0.52 -30.63 -25.77
C GLY A 388 -0.76 -29.27 -25.11
N LEU A 389 -1.03 -28.22 -25.91
CA LEU A 389 -1.36 -26.90 -25.39
C LEU A 389 -2.69 -26.90 -24.63
N VAL A 390 -3.71 -27.59 -25.13
CA VAL A 390 -5.00 -27.72 -24.43
C VAL A 390 -4.84 -28.51 -23.14
N ALA A 391 -4.12 -29.64 -23.17
CA ALA A 391 -3.87 -30.47 -22.00
C ALA A 391 -3.14 -29.70 -20.89
N ILE A 392 -2.04 -29.01 -21.23
CA ILE A 392 -1.29 -28.25 -20.23
C ILE A 392 -2.15 -27.12 -19.63
N ARG A 393 -3.00 -26.46 -20.43
CA ARG A 393 -3.89 -25.39 -19.96
C ARG A 393 -4.95 -25.88 -19.00
N PHE A 394 -5.50 -27.07 -19.26
CA PHE A 394 -6.45 -27.71 -18.35
C PHE A 394 -5.80 -28.02 -16.99
N PHE A 395 -4.62 -28.65 -16.99
CA PHE A 395 -3.92 -28.95 -15.74
C PHE A 395 -3.44 -27.69 -15.02
N LEU A 396 -3.04 -26.67 -15.77
CA LEU A 396 -2.64 -25.38 -15.22
C LEU A 396 -3.81 -24.72 -14.48
N GLY A 397 -4.99 -24.65 -15.11
CA GLY A 397 -6.19 -24.11 -14.47
C GLY A 397 -6.60 -24.92 -13.23
N PHE A 398 -6.47 -26.24 -13.27
CA PHE A 398 -6.74 -27.11 -12.13
C PHE A 398 -5.79 -26.85 -10.94
N CYS A 399 -4.50 -26.63 -11.18
CA CYS A 399 -3.51 -26.39 -10.13
C CYS A 399 -3.55 -24.94 -9.60
N GLU A 400 -3.86 -23.98 -10.46
CA GLU A 400 -3.83 -22.55 -10.12
C GLU A 400 -5.13 -22.07 -9.42
N GLY A 401 -6.28 -22.67 -9.75
CA GLY A 401 -7.62 -22.23 -9.34
C GLY A 401 -7.76 -21.85 -7.87
N GLY A 402 -7.15 -22.65 -6.98
CA GLY A 402 -7.25 -22.46 -5.54
C GLY A 402 -6.51 -21.27 -4.94
N LEU A 403 -5.58 -20.65 -5.69
CA LEU A 403 -4.59 -19.76 -5.10
C LEU A 403 -5.19 -18.43 -4.62
N LEU A 404 -5.86 -17.69 -5.51
CA LEU A 404 -6.46 -16.40 -5.17
C LEU A 404 -7.53 -16.51 -4.07
N PRO A 405 -8.56 -17.37 -4.17
CA PRO A 405 -9.56 -17.49 -3.10
C PRO A 405 -8.92 -17.97 -1.78
N GLY A 406 -7.88 -18.80 -1.87
CA GLY A 406 -7.15 -19.29 -0.71
C GLY A 406 -6.36 -18.21 0.02
N ILE A 407 -5.68 -17.31 -0.72
CA ILE A 407 -4.95 -16.18 -0.15
C ILE A 407 -5.92 -15.19 0.51
N ILE A 408 -7.04 -14.86 -0.14
CA ILE A 408 -8.03 -13.94 0.45
C ILE A 408 -8.63 -14.52 1.72
N LEU A 409 -8.97 -15.81 1.72
CA LEU A 409 -9.46 -16.51 2.90
C LEU A 409 -8.41 -16.54 4.03
N TYR A 410 -7.15 -16.82 3.70
CA TYR A 410 -6.04 -16.81 4.65
C TYR A 410 -5.76 -15.42 5.25
N LEU A 411 -5.76 -14.36 4.44
CA LEU A 411 -5.62 -12.99 4.95
C LEU A 411 -6.79 -12.62 5.87
N SER A 412 -8.00 -13.08 5.56
CA SER A 412 -9.17 -12.82 6.41
C SER A 412 -9.13 -13.52 7.77
N THR A 413 -8.28 -14.54 7.94
CA THR A 413 -8.07 -15.22 9.23
C THR A 413 -6.92 -14.62 10.04
N LEU A 414 -6.06 -13.80 9.42
CA LEU A 414 -4.92 -13.16 10.09
C LEU A 414 -5.17 -11.71 10.46
N TYR A 415 -6.01 -11.00 9.72
CA TYR A 415 -6.20 -9.56 9.86
C TYR A 415 -7.63 -9.19 10.20
N LYS A 416 -7.80 -8.05 10.88
CA LYS A 416 -9.12 -7.51 11.20
C LYS A 416 -9.85 -7.06 9.93
N PRO A 417 -11.20 -7.01 9.97
CA PRO A 417 -11.98 -6.57 8.83
C PRO A 417 -11.64 -5.17 8.29
N HIS A 418 -11.13 -4.27 9.14
CA HIS A 418 -10.75 -2.89 8.77
C HIS A 418 -9.24 -2.70 8.53
N GLU A 419 -8.49 -3.80 8.46
CA GLU A 419 -7.07 -3.83 8.10
C GLU A 419 -6.83 -4.70 6.85
N LEU A 420 -7.83 -5.52 6.49
CA LEU A 420 -7.76 -6.47 5.39
C LEU A 420 -7.57 -5.79 4.03
N GLN A 421 -8.25 -4.66 3.78
CA GLN A 421 -8.22 -4.00 2.47
C GLN A 421 -6.83 -3.48 2.16
N GLN A 422 -6.14 -2.88 3.12
CA GLN A 422 -4.77 -2.41 2.94
C GLN A 422 -3.85 -3.56 2.56
N ARG A 423 -4.01 -4.74 3.19
CA ARG A 423 -3.18 -5.93 2.91
C ARG A 423 -3.47 -6.48 1.53
N VAL A 424 -4.75 -6.63 1.19
CA VAL A 424 -5.19 -7.04 -0.14
C VAL A 424 -4.72 -6.03 -1.19
N GLY A 425 -4.71 -4.74 -0.88
CA GLY A 425 -4.23 -3.68 -1.78
C GLY A 425 -2.74 -3.76 -2.09
N ILE A 426 -1.90 -3.99 -1.07
CA ILE A 426 -0.45 -4.21 -1.25
C ILE A 426 -0.21 -5.47 -2.08
N PHE A 427 -0.90 -6.56 -1.75
CA PHE A 427 -0.88 -7.81 -2.50
C PHE A 427 -1.27 -7.60 -3.97
N TYR A 428 -2.39 -6.92 -4.22
CA TYR A 428 -2.92 -6.72 -5.57
C TYR A 428 -2.10 -5.71 -6.39
N ALA A 429 -1.39 -4.79 -5.75
CA ALA A 429 -0.47 -3.88 -6.44
C ALA A 429 0.65 -4.64 -7.18
N SER A 430 1.01 -5.85 -6.72
CA SER A 430 1.93 -6.73 -7.44
C SER A 430 1.41 -7.12 -8.83
N ALA A 431 0.08 -7.21 -9.04
CA ALA A 431 -0.50 -7.46 -10.36
C ALA A 431 -0.19 -6.33 -11.35
N SER A 432 -0.32 -5.08 -10.91
CA SER A 432 0.03 -3.90 -11.71
C SER A 432 1.52 -3.84 -12.01
N LEU A 433 2.38 -4.20 -11.03
CA LEU A 433 3.82 -4.28 -11.21
C LEU A 433 4.20 -5.41 -12.18
N SER A 434 3.55 -6.56 -12.10
CA SER A 434 3.74 -7.66 -13.05
C SER A 434 3.43 -7.21 -14.48
N GLY A 435 2.32 -6.48 -14.69
CA GLY A 435 2.00 -5.92 -16.01
C GLY A 435 3.08 -4.96 -16.54
N ALA A 436 3.71 -4.17 -15.65
CA ALA A 436 4.81 -3.27 -16.02
C ALA A 436 6.10 -4.02 -16.37
N PHE A 437 6.50 -5.03 -15.58
CA PHE A 437 7.82 -5.66 -15.70
C PHE A 437 7.81 -7.00 -16.45
N GLY A 438 6.65 -7.66 -16.59
CA GLY A 438 6.53 -8.99 -17.20
C GLY A 438 6.93 -9.01 -18.67
N GLY A 439 6.48 -8.02 -19.46
CA GLY A 439 6.89 -7.88 -20.87
C GLY A 439 8.39 -7.61 -21.05
N LEU A 440 9.00 -6.86 -20.12
CA LEU A 440 10.45 -6.60 -20.12
C LEU A 440 11.24 -7.86 -19.74
N LEU A 441 10.79 -8.59 -18.72
CA LEU A 441 11.40 -9.86 -18.31
C LEU A 441 11.32 -10.89 -19.44
N ALA A 442 10.15 -11.02 -20.08
CA ALA A 442 9.97 -11.87 -21.25
C ALA A 442 10.92 -11.48 -22.38
N SER A 443 11.04 -10.18 -22.70
CA SER A 443 11.96 -9.70 -23.74
C SER A 443 13.42 -10.04 -23.45
N ALA A 444 13.83 -10.00 -22.16
CA ALA A 444 15.17 -10.39 -21.76
C ALA A 444 15.40 -11.90 -21.93
N ILE A 445 14.42 -12.73 -21.55
CA ILE A 445 14.49 -14.19 -21.68
C ILE A 445 14.49 -14.64 -23.15
N LEU A 446 13.76 -13.93 -24.02
CA LEU A 446 13.73 -14.22 -25.46
C LEU A 446 15.11 -14.18 -26.12
N LYS A 447 16.09 -13.47 -25.55
CA LYS A 447 17.50 -13.48 -26.02
C LYS A 447 18.19 -14.84 -25.87
N MET A 448 17.59 -15.79 -25.15
CA MET A 448 18.06 -17.18 -25.02
C MET A 448 17.62 -18.08 -26.19
N GLU A 449 17.09 -17.51 -27.27
CA GLU A 449 16.77 -18.25 -28.48
C GLU A 449 17.98 -19.05 -29.00
N GLY A 450 17.78 -20.33 -29.28
CA GLY A 450 18.84 -21.25 -29.73
C GLY A 450 19.66 -21.89 -28.60
N VAL A 451 19.53 -21.42 -27.34
CA VAL A 451 20.17 -22.07 -26.19
C VAL A 451 19.50 -23.42 -25.94
N GLY A 452 20.29 -24.50 -25.98
CA GLY A 452 19.79 -25.86 -25.78
C GLY A 452 18.91 -26.40 -26.91
N ASN A 453 18.99 -25.83 -28.12
CA ASN A 453 18.11 -26.14 -29.26
C ASN A 453 16.61 -25.89 -28.98
N LEU A 454 16.31 -24.95 -28.07
CA LEU A 454 14.94 -24.54 -27.74
C LEU A 454 14.64 -23.14 -28.26
N ALA A 455 13.39 -22.93 -28.67
CA ALA A 455 12.87 -21.62 -29.01
C ALA A 455 12.81 -20.69 -27.78
N GLY A 456 13.03 -19.40 -27.98
CA GLY A 456 13.09 -18.41 -26.89
C GLY A 456 11.82 -18.39 -26.02
N TRP A 457 10.63 -18.62 -26.60
CA TRP A 457 9.36 -18.63 -25.86
C TRP A 457 9.27 -19.79 -24.85
N ARG A 458 9.94 -20.92 -25.12
CA ARG A 458 9.93 -22.10 -24.21
C ARG A 458 10.67 -21.77 -22.92
N TRP A 459 11.76 -21.00 -23.01
CA TRP A 459 12.55 -20.58 -21.86
C TRP A 459 11.79 -19.66 -20.90
N ILE A 460 10.81 -18.89 -21.38
CA ILE A 460 9.94 -18.06 -20.53
C ILE A 460 9.25 -18.96 -19.50
N PHE A 461 8.54 -20.00 -19.97
CA PHE A 461 7.80 -20.90 -19.08
C PHE A 461 8.71 -21.80 -18.24
N ILE A 462 9.85 -22.24 -18.78
CA ILE A 462 10.79 -23.11 -18.04
C ILE A 462 11.38 -22.35 -16.84
N LEU A 463 11.95 -21.16 -17.06
CA LEU A 463 12.61 -20.39 -16.01
C LEU A 463 11.60 -19.91 -14.96
N GLU A 464 10.44 -19.45 -15.38
CA GLU A 464 9.41 -18.97 -14.46
C GLU A 464 8.76 -20.09 -13.66
N GLY A 465 8.51 -21.24 -14.28
CA GLY A 465 8.01 -22.42 -13.57
C GLY A 465 9.01 -22.89 -12.51
N ILE A 466 10.30 -22.94 -12.82
CA ILE A 466 11.36 -23.29 -11.84
C ILE A 466 11.41 -22.26 -10.71
N ALA A 467 11.39 -20.97 -11.04
CA ALA A 467 11.38 -19.91 -10.03
C ALA A 467 10.15 -20.02 -9.11
N THR A 468 8.99 -20.34 -9.68
CA THR A 468 7.73 -20.54 -8.96
C THR A 468 7.79 -21.73 -8.00
N VAL A 469 8.40 -22.86 -8.42
CA VAL A 469 8.64 -24.02 -7.54
C VAL A 469 9.57 -23.66 -6.38
N ILE A 470 10.62 -22.87 -6.63
CA ILE A 470 11.52 -22.39 -5.57
C ILE A 470 10.76 -21.49 -4.59
N ILE A 471 9.94 -20.57 -5.09
CA ILE A 471 9.09 -19.71 -4.24
C ILE A 471 8.10 -20.55 -3.44
N ALA A 472 7.53 -21.62 -4.01
CA ALA A 472 6.67 -22.55 -3.30
C ALA A 472 7.40 -23.22 -2.13
N PHE A 473 8.63 -23.67 -2.34
CA PHE A 473 9.45 -24.26 -1.29
C PHE A 473 9.76 -23.25 -0.18
N CYS A 474 10.10 -22.02 -0.53
CA CYS A 474 10.26 -20.93 0.44
C CYS A 474 8.96 -20.66 1.22
N ALA A 475 7.82 -20.58 0.53
CA ALA A 475 6.52 -20.38 1.15
C ALA A 475 6.20 -21.52 2.14
N TRP A 476 6.53 -22.77 1.81
CA TRP A 476 6.35 -23.90 2.73
C TRP A 476 7.15 -23.78 4.03
N LEU A 477 8.36 -23.21 3.97
CA LEU A 477 9.22 -23.03 5.14
C LEU A 477 8.81 -21.86 6.03
N PHE A 478 8.34 -20.76 5.42
CA PHE A 478 8.14 -19.50 6.15
C PHE A 478 6.69 -19.08 6.34
N LEU A 479 5.72 -19.64 5.60
CA LEU A 479 4.32 -19.27 5.72
C LEU A 479 3.73 -19.89 7.01
N PRO A 480 3.24 -19.06 7.97
CA PRO A 480 2.64 -19.58 9.19
C PRO A 480 1.25 -20.17 8.91
N ALA A 481 0.84 -21.13 9.75
CA ALA A 481 -0.50 -21.72 9.64
C ALA A 481 -1.58 -20.75 10.13
N ASP A 482 -1.35 -20.14 11.29
CA ASP A 482 -2.27 -19.29 12.03
C ASP A 482 -1.46 -18.24 12.83
N LEU A 483 -2.13 -17.22 13.38
CA LEU A 483 -1.51 -16.21 14.27
C LEU A 483 -0.74 -16.85 15.43
N SER A 484 -1.21 -17.99 15.96
CA SER A 484 -0.59 -18.73 17.05
C SER A 484 0.72 -19.43 16.68
N THR A 485 0.94 -19.71 15.40
CA THR A 485 2.12 -20.44 14.89
C THR A 485 3.10 -19.49 14.18
N ALA A 486 2.83 -18.19 14.20
CA ALA A 486 3.66 -17.15 13.60
C ALA A 486 5.02 -17.05 14.31
N LYS A 487 6.04 -17.69 13.71
CA LYS A 487 7.43 -17.68 14.21
C LYS A 487 8.11 -16.31 14.16
N PHE A 488 7.53 -15.34 13.47
CA PHE A 488 8.06 -13.99 13.33
C PHE A 488 7.66 -13.05 14.47
N PHE A 489 6.69 -13.44 15.32
CA PHE A 489 6.31 -12.70 16.53
C PHE A 489 7.02 -13.27 17.76
N THR A 490 7.38 -12.39 18.68
CA THR A 490 7.71 -12.78 20.07
C THR A 490 6.46 -13.34 20.77
N GLU A 491 6.64 -14.08 21.87
CA GLU A 491 5.51 -14.68 22.60
C GLU A 491 4.52 -13.62 23.12
N GLU A 492 5.03 -12.48 23.60
CA GLU A 492 4.20 -11.36 24.06
C GLU A 492 3.42 -10.70 22.91
N GLU A 493 4.07 -10.46 21.77
CA GLU A 493 3.41 -9.91 20.57
C GLU A 493 2.33 -10.86 20.03
N ARG A 494 2.60 -12.17 20.07
CA ARG A 494 1.65 -13.20 19.65
C ARG A 494 0.43 -13.24 20.55
N ALA A 495 0.62 -13.22 21.87
CA ALA A 495 -0.48 -13.18 22.84
C ALA A 495 -1.34 -11.93 22.65
N PHE A 496 -0.70 -10.77 22.46
CA PHE A 496 -1.39 -9.51 22.17
C PHE A 496 -2.15 -9.56 20.85
N ALA A 497 -1.55 -10.08 19.77
CA ALA A 497 -2.19 -10.18 18.46
C ALA A 497 -3.41 -11.10 18.49
N LEU A 498 -3.32 -12.24 19.18
CA LEU A 498 -4.43 -13.16 19.39
C LEU A 498 -5.56 -12.51 20.17
N GLU A 499 -5.26 -11.83 21.28
CA GLU A 499 -6.28 -11.16 22.09
C GLU A 499 -6.95 -10.02 21.32
N ARG A 500 -6.15 -9.21 20.62
CA ARG A 500 -6.62 -8.13 19.74
C ARG A 500 -7.55 -8.67 18.65
N PHE A 501 -7.26 -9.85 18.09
CA PHE A 501 -8.06 -10.49 17.06
C PHE A 501 -9.37 -11.06 17.65
N ARG A 502 -9.29 -11.73 18.80
CA ARG A 502 -10.45 -12.25 19.57
C ARG A 502 -11.42 -11.16 19.96
N LEU A 503 -10.95 -10.04 20.49
CA LEU A 503 -11.81 -8.90 20.86
C LEU A 503 -12.57 -8.33 19.64
N SER A 504 -11.95 -8.34 18.46
CA SER A 504 -12.63 -7.93 17.22
C SER A 504 -13.72 -8.92 16.79
N GLN A 505 -13.61 -10.19 17.18
CA GLN A 505 -14.54 -11.26 16.81
C GLN A 505 -15.65 -11.48 17.85
N ALA A 506 -15.37 -11.25 19.14
CA ALA A 506 -16.33 -11.37 20.23
C ALA A 506 -17.54 -10.42 20.06
N ILE A 507 -17.29 -9.20 19.56
CA ILE A 507 -18.34 -8.21 19.26
C ILE A 507 -19.31 -8.70 18.15
N VAL A 508 -18.84 -9.59 17.27
CA VAL A 508 -19.60 -10.12 16.12
C VAL A 508 -20.37 -11.41 16.46
N THR A 509 -19.99 -12.11 17.53
CA THR A 509 -20.48 -13.46 17.87
C THR A 509 -21.42 -13.51 19.08
N GLY A 510 -21.60 -12.41 19.81
CA GLY A 510 -22.43 -12.38 21.01
C GLY A 510 -23.93 -12.53 20.74
N ALA A 511 -24.48 -13.71 21.03
CA ALA A 511 -25.85 -13.91 21.47
C ALA A 511 -25.81 -14.44 22.91
N PRO A 512 -26.79 -14.08 23.78
CA PRO A 512 -26.82 -14.57 25.16
C PRO A 512 -27.00 -16.09 25.17
N LEU A 513 -26.12 -16.81 25.86
CA LEU A 513 -26.30 -18.24 26.14
C LEU A 513 -27.44 -18.42 27.15
N SER A 514 -28.24 -19.47 26.99
CA SER A 514 -29.24 -19.91 27.98
C SER A 514 -28.57 -20.38 29.28
N GLU A 515 -29.20 -20.13 30.44
CA GLU A 515 -28.73 -20.51 31.79
C GLU A 515 -28.16 -21.95 31.93
N PRO A 516 -28.72 -23.01 31.29
CA PRO A 516 -28.18 -24.37 31.45
C PRO A 516 -26.78 -24.56 30.83
N ALA A 517 -26.41 -23.75 29.84
CA ALA A 517 -25.10 -23.83 29.18
C ALA A 517 -24.01 -23.08 29.96
N GLN A 518 -24.37 -22.14 30.84
CA GLN A 518 -23.45 -21.46 31.74
C GLN A 518 -22.93 -22.41 32.82
N ASN A 519 -23.79 -23.34 33.28
CA ASN A 519 -23.48 -24.30 34.35
C ASN A 519 -22.51 -25.43 33.94
N ILE A 520 -22.19 -25.60 32.65
CA ILE A 520 -21.24 -26.63 32.17
C ILE A 520 -19.80 -26.08 32.17
N THR A 521 -19.63 -24.76 32.27
CA THR A 521 -18.33 -24.06 32.19
C THR A 521 -17.78 -23.58 33.53
N SER A 522 -18.41 -23.91 34.67
CA SER A 522 -17.85 -23.61 35.99
C SER A 522 -16.60 -24.47 36.26
N PRO A 523 -15.46 -23.88 36.71
CA PRO A 523 -14.34 -24.65 37.22
C PRO A 523 -14.79 -25.46 38.45
N VAL A 524 -14.25 -26.66 38.58
CA VAL A 524 -14.37 -27.54 39.75
C VAL A 524 -14.09 -26.74 41.03
N GLU A 525 -15.01 -26.83 41.99
CA GLU A 525 -14.90 -26.29 43.36
C GLU A 525 -13.59 -26.76 44.01
N ASP A 526 -12.78 -25.81 44.49
CA ASP A 526 -11.74 -26.05 45.49
C ASP A 526 -12.24 -25.45 46.80
N ASP A 527 -12.59 -26.34 47.74
CA ASP A 527 -13.13 -26.02 49.06
C ASP A 527 -12.08 -25.30 49.92
N THR A 528 -12.19 -23.99 50.10
CA THR A 528 -11.70 -23.34 51.33
C THR A 528 -12.60 -22.17 51.77
N GLU A 529 -12.95 -22.22 53.05
CA GLU A 529 -13.89 -21.38 53.81
C GLU A 529 -13.47 -19.91 54.04
N LYS A 530 -14.52 -19.07 54.23
CA LYS A 530 -14.62 -17.77 54.98
C LYS A 530 -14.08 -16.52 54.26
N GLU A 531 -14.67 -15.32 54.38
CA GLU A 531 -15.82 -14.77 55.11
C GLU A 531 -16.15 -13.40 54.47
N GLY A 532 -17.44 -13.04 54.49
CA GLY A 532 -18.01 -11.68 54.43
C GLY A 532 -17.32 -10.54 53.67
N ASP A 533 -17.84 -10.21 52.48
CA ASP A 533 -18.22 -8.83 52.18
C ASP A 533 -19.22 -8.80 51.00
N ALA A 534 -20.31 -8.04 51.15
CA ALA A 534 -21.33 -7.91 50.12
C ALA A 534 -20.82 -6.99 48.99
N GLN A 535 -20.03 -7.55 48.07
CA GLN A 535 -19.77 -6.91 46.79
C GLN A 535 -20.90 -7.23 45.82
N VAL A 536 -21.53 -6.20 45.27
CA VAL A 536 -22.41 -6.32 44.11
C VAL A 536 -21.55 -6.81 42.95
N GLU A 537 -21.56 -8.12 42.74
CA GLU A 537 -20.89 -8.77 41.64
C GLU A 537 -21.60 -8.32 40.35
N VAL A 538 -20.97 -7.39 39.62
CA VAL A 538 -21.37 -7.07 38.26
C VAL A 538 -21.15 -8.35 37.45
N GLN A 539 -22.23 -9.12 37.28
CA GLN A 539 -22.26 -10.34 36.49
C GLN A 539 -21.87 -9.95 35.05
N ARG A 540 -20.58 -10.07 34.74
CA ARG A 540 -20.07 -9.88 33.38
C ARG A 540 -20.71 -10.98 32.56
N VAL A 541 -21.63 -10.62 31.66
CA VAL A 541 -22.13 -11.57 30.65
C VAL A 541 -20.91 -12.05 29.87
N GLN A 542 -20.44 -13.24 30.23
CA GLN A 542 -19.25 -13.84 29.66
C GLN A 542 -19.67 -14.44 28.33
N TYR A 543 -19.57 -13.64 27.26
CA TYR A 543 -19.78 -14.14 25.90
C TYR A 543 -18.80 -15.30 25.68
N ALA A 544 -19.31 -16.51 25.54
CA ALA A 544 -18.48 -17.64 25.16
C ALA A 544 -17.90 -17.33 23.77
N VAL A 545 -16.61 -17.01 23.73
CA VAL A 545 -15.87 -16.85 22.49
C VAL A 545 -15.74 -18.25 21.89
N VAL A 546 -16.65 -18.60 20.99
CA VAL A 546 -16.50 -19.83 20.19
C VAL A 546 -15.26 -19.64 19.32
N ASN A 547 -14.19 -20.38 19.61
CA ASN A 547 -12.99 -20.37 18.80
C ASN A 547 -13.35 -20.94 17.41
N TYR A 548 -13.12 -20.17 16.35
CA TYR A 548 -13.41 -20.57 14.97
C TYR A 548 -12.63 -21.81 14.51
N GLU A 549 -11.54 -22.18 15.21
CA GLU A 549 -10.82 -23.44 14.97
C GLU A 549 -11.67 -24.67 15.31
N ASP A 550 -12.70 -24.51 16.14
CA ASP A 550 -13.59 -25.59 16.59
C ASP A 550 -14.95 -25.61 15.85
N GLU A 551 -15.15 -24.74 14.83
CA GLU A 551 -16.38 -24.74 14.03
C GLU A 551 -16.48 -26.06 13.24
N LYS A 552 -17.51 -26.87 13.52
CA LYS A 552 -17.76 -28.13 12.80
C LYS A 552 -18.29 -27.85 11.41
N PHE A 553 -17.95 -28.74 10.47
CA PHE A 553 -18.45 -28.65 9.10
C PHE A 553 -19.98 -28.85 9.05
N GLU A 554 -20.70 -27.87 8.51
CA GLU A 554 -22.15 -27.91 8.35
C GLU A 554 -22.58 -27.55 6.93
N TRP A 555 -23.34 -28.43 6.27
CA TRP A 555 -23.83 -28.20 4.90
C TRP A 555 -24.72 -26.95 4.79
N ARG A 556 -25.41 -26.61 5.87
CA ARG A 556 -26.28 -25.43 5.94
C ARG A 556 -25.51 -24.12 5.80
N GLU A 557 -24.29 -24.05 6.31
CA GLU A 557 -23.42 -22.86 6.19
C GLU A 557 -22.87 -22.70 4.76
N ILE A 558 -22.68 -23.82 4.03
CA ILE A 558 -22.37 -23.78 2.60
C ILE A 558 -23.56 -23.23 1.81
N VAL A 559 -24.75 -23.77 2.02
CA VAL A 559 -25.98 -23.30 1.34
C VAL A 559 -26.23 -21.82 1.67
N ARG A 560 -25.99 -21.40 2.91
CA ARG A 560 -26.06 -19.99 3.33
C ARG A 560 -25.06 -19.10 2.58
N GLY A 561 -23.85 -19.59 2.32
CA GLY A 561 -22.86 -18.87 1.50
C GLY A 561 -23.30 -18.77 0.04
N VAL A 562 -23.82 -19.85 -0.55
CA VAL A 562 -24.25 -19.88 -1.96
C VAL A 562 -25.47 -18.98 -2.21
N LEU A 563 -26.43 -18.94 -1.28
CA LEU A 563 -27.67 -18.17 -1.42
C LEU A 563 -27.54 -16.72 -0.91
N ASP A 564 -26.36 -16.28 -0.50
CA ASP A 564 -26.17 -14.90 -0.03
C ASP A 564 -26.26 -13.91 -1.19
N VAL A 565 -27.20 -12.96 -1.10
CA VAL A 565 -27.43 -11.91 -2.10
C VAL A 565 -26.15 -11.12 -2.37
N GLN A 566 -25.36 -10.84 -1.33
CA GLN A 566 -24.12 -10.08 -1.50
C GLN A 566 -23.08 -10.82 -2.32
N VAL A 567 -23.03 -12.16 -2.23
CA VAL A 567 -22.13 -12.97 -3.07
C VAL A 567 -22.46 -12.76 -4.53
N TRP A 568 -23.73 -12.88 -4.93
CA TRP A 568 -24.14 -12.69 -6.32
C TRP A 568 -23.91 -11.26 -6.83
N LEU A 569 -24.27 -10.25 -6.03
CA LEU A 569 -24.08 -8.85 -6.42
C LEU A 569 -22.59 -8.54 -6.62
N THR A 570 -21.74 -8.95 -5.68
CA THR A 570 -20.30 -8.67 -5.73
C THR A 570 -19.58 -9.55 -6.74
N ALA A 571 -20.08 -10.76 -7.03
CA ALA A 571 -19.55 -11.65 -8.05
C ALA A 571 -19.78 -11.13 -9.47
N ILE A 572 -21.01 -10.71 -9.78
CA ILE A 572 -21.34 -10.13 -11.09
C ILE A 572 -20.61 -8.79 -11.27
N ALA A 573 -20.53 -7.98 -10.20
CA ALA A 573 -19.72 -6.77 -10.21
C ALA A 573 -18.24 -7.08 -10.51
N TYR A 574 -17.68 -8.12 -9.88
CA TYR A 574 -16.29 -8.48 -10.09
C TYR A 574 -16.04 -9.05 -11.49
N MET A 575 -16.98 -9.83 -12.04
CA MET A 575 -16.93 -10.25 -13.45
C MET A 575 -16.80 -9.04 -14.38
N GLY A 576 -17.60 -7.99 -14.13
CA GLY A 576 -17.54 -6.74 -14.90
C GLY A 576 -16.23 -5.95 -14.75
N ILE A 577 -15.48 -6.17 -13.66
CA ILE A 577 -14.14 -5.62 -13.42
C ILE A 577 -13.04 -6.48 -14.06
N ILE A 578 -13.18 -7.81 -14.02
CA ILE A 578 -12.19 -8.75 -14.54
C ILE A 578 -12.11 -8.71 -16.07
N VAL A 579 -13.24 -8.65 -16.77
CA VAL A 579 -13.26 -8.58 -18.25
C VAL A 579 -12.35 -7.47 -18.79
N PRO A 580 -12.52 -6.19 -18.38
CA PRO A 580 -11.65 -5.12 -18.84
C PRO A 580 -10.21 -5.26 -18.32
N LEU A 581 -9.98 -5.85 -17.15
CA LEU A 581 -8.65 -6.04 -16.58
C LEU A 581 -7.84 -7.10 -17.36
N TYR A 582 -8.44 -8.24 -17.71
CA TYR A 582 -7.79 -9.25 -18.56
C TYR A 582 -7.62 -8.78 -20.00
N SER A 583 -8.63 -8.08 -20.53
CA SER A 583 -8.56 -7.50 -21.87
C SER A 583 -7.41 -6.49 -22.00
N PHE A 584 -7.16 -5.70 -20.95
CA PHE A 584 -6.11 -4.66 -20.94
C PHE A 584 -4.74 -5.19 -21.34
N SER A 585 -4.32 -6.31 -20.75
CA SER A 585 -3.01 -6.92 -21.03
C SER A 585 -2.91 -7.49 -22.46
N LEU A 586 -4.04 -7.80 -23.11
CA LEU A 586 -4.07 -8.34 -24.47
C LEU A 586 -3.93 -7.24 -25.53
N PHE A 587 -4.60 -6.09 -25.35
CA PHE A 587 -4.60 -5.04 -26.39
C PHE A 587 -3.58 -3.92 -26.16
N LEU A 588 -3.10 -3.70 -24.93
CA LEU A 588 -2.15 -2.63 -24.63
C LEU A 588 -0.87 -2.70 -25.50
N PRO A 589 -0.20 -3.86 -25.64
CA PRO A 589 0.98 -3.97 -26.50
C PRO A 589 0.67 -3.62 -27.96
N THR A 590 -0.54 -3.94 -28.44
CA THR A 590 -0.96 -3.65 -29.81
C THR A 590 -1.15 -2.15 -30.06
N ILE A 591 -1.69 -1.41 -29.08
CA ILE A 591 -1.83 0.05 -29.17
C ILE A 591 -0.44 0.71 -29.22
N VAL A 592 0.49 0.22 -28.39
CA VAL A 592 1.86 0.71 -28.35
C VAL A 592 2.61 0.39 -29.66
N ALA A 593 2.42 -0.80 -30.22
CA ALA A 593 2.95 -1.14 -31.54
C ALA A 593 2.40 -0.22 -32.64
N GLY A 594 1.12 0.16 -32.54
CA GLY A 594 0.50 1.15 -33.43
C GLY A 594 1.11 2.56 -33.37
N LEU A 595 1.85 2.90 -32.30
CA LEU A 595 2.62 4.16 -32.20
C LEU A 595 3.96 4.10 -32.96
N GLY A 596 4.32 2.94 -33.51
CA GLY A 596 5.60 2.73 -34.21
C GLY A 596 6.71 2.15 -33.33
N TYR A 597 6.43 1.81 -32.07
CA TYR A 597 7.39 1.15 -31.20
C TYR A 597 7.42 -0.37 -31.44
N THR A 598 8.61 -0.97 -31.43
CA THR A 598 8.79 -2.42 -31.64
C THR A 598 9.74 -3.01 -30.60
N GLY A 599 9.67 -4.34 -30.42
CA GLY A 599 10.56 -5.09 -29.53
C GLY A 599 10.57 -4.56 -28.09
N GLU A 600 11.78 -4.38 -27.55
CA GLU A 600 11.99 -3.89 -26.18
C GLU A 600 11.41 -2.48 -25.96
N SER A 601 11.46 -1.62 -26.98
CA SER A 601 10.92 -0.26 -26.89
C SER A 601 9.41 -0.28 -26.70
N ALA A 602 8.69 -1.19 -27.37
CA ALA A 602 7.25 -1.35 -27.19
C ALA A 602 6.91 -1.78 -25.76
N GLN A 603 7.66 -2.74 -25.19
CA GLN A 603 7.43 -3.19 -23.81
C GLN A 603 7.76 -2.11 -22.78
N LEU A 604 8.75 -1.25 -23.02
CA LEU A 604 9.01 -0.12 -22.13
C LEU A 604 7.85 0.88 -22.10
N HIS A 605 7.16 1.06 -23.23
CA HIS A 605 6.01 1.95 -23.35
C HIS A 605 4.70 1.33 -22.84
N THR A 606 4.67 0.06 -22.44
CA THR A 606 3.50 -0.49 -21.71
C THR A 606 3.56 -0.17 -20.21
N VAL A 607 4.74 0.15 -19.65
CA VAL A 607 4.95 0.49 -18.24
C VAL A 607 4.16 1.72 -17.77
N PRO A 608 4.15 2.87 -18.48
CA PRO A 608 3.61 4.11 -17.94
C PRO A 608 2.14 4.06 -17.53
N PRO A 609 1.21 3.38 -18.25
CA PRO A 609 -0.15 3.15 -17.77
C PRO A 609 -0.27 2.41 -16.43
N TYR A 610 0.65 1.49 -16.11
CA TYR A 610 0.60 0.69 -14.87
C TYR A 610 1.11 1.45 -13.64
N VAL A 611 1.98 2.45 -13.82
CA VAL A 611 2.52 3.26 -12.70
C VAL A 611 1.41 3.96 -11.90
N PRO A 612 0.53 4.78 -12.49
CA PRO A 612 -0.56 5.40 -11.74
C PRO A 612 -1.53 4.35 -11.21
N ALA A 613 -1.79 3.27 -11.96
CA ALA A 613 -2.62 2.17 -11.49
C ALA A 613 -2.10 1.56 -10.17
N ALA A 614 -0.81 1.31 -10.05
CA ALA A 614 -0.19 0.80 -8.82
C ALA A 614 -0.30 1.81 -7.66
N VAL A 615 -0.01 3.08 -7.91
CA VAL A 615 -0.08 4.15 -6.89
C VAL A 615 -1.51 4.31 -6.36
N PHE A 616 -2.49 4.46 -7.25
CA PHE A 616 -3.89 4.61 -6.85
C PHE A 616 -4.44 3.36 -6.16
N THR A 617 -4.00 2.15 -6.54
CA THR A 617 -4.40 0.92 -5.88
C THR A 617 -4.01 0.93 -4.39
N VAL A 618 -2.78 1.33 -4.07
CA VAL A 618 -2.32 1.43 -2.68
C VAL A 618 -3.01 2.57 -1.94
N VAL A 619 -3.13 3.75 -2.55
CA VAL A 619 -3.77 4.93 -1.94
C VAL A 619 -5.23 4.64 -1.60
N VAL A 620 -5.98 4.09 -2.56
CA VAL A 620 -7.39 3.73 -2.36
C VAL A 620 -7.53 2.63 -1.32
N ALA A 621 -6.63 1.64 -1.29
CA ALA A 621 -6.68 0.61 -0.25
C ALA A 621 -6.52 1.18 1.17
N VAL A 622 -5.57 2.12 1.36
CA VAL A 622 -5.37 2.80 2.65
C VAL A 622 -6.55 3.71 3.01
N ALA A 623 -7.06 4.48 2.04
CA ALA A 623 -8.20 5.38 2.25
C ALA A 623 -9.50 4.60 2.54
N SER A 624 -9.70 3.47 1.85
CA SER A 624 -10.86 2.60 1.97
C SER A 624 -10.96 1.94 3.36
N ASP A 625 -9.83 1.50 3.93
CA ASP A 625 -9.81 0.98 5.31
C ASP A 625 -10.09 2.07 6.35
N LYS A 626 -9.49 3.26 6.20
CA LYS A 626 -9.69 4.38 7.13
C LYS A 626 -11.14 4.85 7.17
N LEU A 627 -11.81 4.92 6.01
CA LEU A 627 -13.19 5.38 5.90
C LEU A 627 -14.21 4.25 6.06
N LYS A 628 -13.79 2.98 6.07
CA LYS A 628 -14.66 1.79 6.00
C LYS A 628 -15.63 1.86 4.81
N TRP A 629 -15.17 2.48 3.72
CA TRP A 629 -15.92 2.59 2.47
C TRP A 629 -15.16 1.79 1.42
N ARG A 630 -15.80 0.80 0.80
CA ARG A 630 -15.24 -0.02 -0.28
C ARG A 630 -16.04 0.19 -1.54
N GLY A 631 -17.36 -0.03 -1.47
CA GLY A 631 -18.29 0.21 -2.57
C GLY A 631 -18.24 1.64 -3.11
N PRO A 632 -18.29 2.69 -2.26
CA PRO A 632 -18.22 4.07 -2.72
C PRO A 632 -16.96 4.42 -3.51
N PHE A 633 -15.79 3.88 -3.15
CA PHE A 633 -14.57 4.09 -3.93
C PHE A 633 -14.69 3.45 -5.32
N MET A 634 -15.23 2.24 -5.42
CA MET A 634 -15.47 1.61 -6.73
C MET A 634 -16.44 2.45 -7.59
N LEU A 635 -17.48 3.04 -7.00
CA LEU A 635 -18.41 3.92 -7.72
C LEU A 635 -17.77 5.20 -8.24
N ILE A 636 -16.66 5.66 -7.64
CA ILE A 636 -15.89 6.82 -8.07
C ILE A 636 -14.91 6.44 -9.19
N PHE A 637 -14.25 5.28 -9.09
CA PHE A 637 -13.18 4.88 -10.01
C PHE A 637 -13.69 4.17 -11.28
N LEU A 638 -14.78 3.41 -11.22
CA LEU A 638 -15.36 2.74 -12.40
C LEU A 638 -15.81 3.72 -13.52
N PRO A 639 -16.38 4.91 -13.21
CA PRO A 639 -16.65 5.93 -14.23
C PRO A 639 -15.38 6.44 -14.94
N ILE A 640 -14.24 6.52 -14.24
CA ILE A 640 -12.96 6.90 -14.85
C ILE A 640 -12.55 5.85 -15.90
N THR A 641 -12.71 4.57 -15.57
CA THR A 641 -12.49 3.48 -16.54
C THR A 641 -13.47 3.57 -17.72
N ALA A 642 -14.75 3.87 -17.47
CA ALA A 642 -15.74 4.03 -18.52
C ALA A 642 -15.37 5.17 -19.48
N ILE A 643 -14.96 6.33 -18.95
CA ILE A 643 -14.44 7.45 -19.75
C ILE A 643 -13.23 7.02 -20.58
N GLY A 644 -12.31 6.25 -20.00
CA GLY A 644 -11.17 5.69 -20.71
C GLY A 644 -11.58 4.81 -21.91
N TYR A 645 -12.52 3.88 -21.73
CA TYR A 645 -13.02 3.06 -22.84
C TYR A 645 -13.79 3.88 -23.90
N ILE A 646 -14.60 4.86 -23.49
CA ILE A 646 -15.28 5.77 -24.42
C ILE A 646 -14.25 6.54 -25.26
N LEU A 647 -13.18 7.05 -24.64
CA LEU A 647 -12.10 7.72 -25.34
C LEU A 647 -11.39 6.79 -26.33
N ALA A 648 -11.11 5.54 -25.94
CA ALA A 648 -10.51 4.54 -26.83
C ALA A 648 -11.38 4.23 -28.07
N ILE A 649 -12.70 4.20 -27.92
CA ILE A 649 -13.66 3.95 -29.02
C ILE A 649 -13.71 5.12 -30.01
N VAL A 650 -13.69 6.35 -29.50
CA VAL A 650 -13.81 7.58 -30.30
C VAL A 650 -12.46 8.03 -30.88
N ALA A 651 -11.35 7.55 -30.32
CA ALA A 651 -10.00 7.95 -30.71
C ALA A 651 -9.70 7.74 -32.20
N LYS A 652 -9.21 8.81 -32.83
CA LYS A 652 -8.87 8.84 -34.27
C LYS A 652 -7.43 8.44 -34.54
N ASP A 653 -6.55 8.65 -33.56
CA ASP A 653 -5.11 8.39 -33.61
C ASP A 653 -4.66 7.51 -32.44
N ASN A 654 -3.50 6.87 -32.60
CA ASN A 654 -2.96 5.96 -31.58
C ASN A 654 -2.47 6.68 -30.32
N LEU A 655 -2.13 7.98 -30.40
CA LEU A 655 -1.76 8.77 -29.22
C LEU A 655 -2.99 9.00 -28.31
N GLN A 656 -4.15 9.32 -28.87
CA GLN A 656 -5.41 9.37 -28.10
C GLN A 656 -5.75 8.02 -27.44
N ARG A 657 -5.56 6.90 -28.15
CA ARG A 657 -5.74 5.55 -27.57
C ARG A 657 -4.75 5.28 -26.44
N TYR A 658 -3.52 5.76 -26.57
CA TYR A 658 -2.51 5.64 -25.53
C TYR A 658 -2.87 6.47 -24.28
N VAL A 659 -3.44 7.67 -24.42
CA VAL A 659 -3.97 8.41 -23.27
C VAL A 659 -5.16 7.68 -22.63
N ALA A 660 -6.04 7.10 -23.45
CA ALA A 660 -7.20 6.34 -22.97
C ALA A 660 -6.81 5.16 -22.06
N VAL A 661 -5.75 4.42 -22.40
CA VAL A 661 -5.29 3.28 -21.57
C VAL A 661 -4.77 3.71 -20.20
N HIS A 662 -4.23 4.92 -20.04
CA HIS A 662 -3.84 5.42 -18.72
C HIS A 662 -5.06 5.63 -17.81
N LEU A 663 -6.16 6.15 -18.36
CA LEU A 663 -7.41 6.32 -17.63
C LEU A 663 -8.06 4.97 -17.30
N ILE A 664 -8.07 4.03 -18.25
CA ILE A 664 -8.57 2.66 -18.03
C ILE A 664 -7.83 2.02 -16.85
N ALA A 665 -6.49 2.02 -16.89
CA ALA A 665 -5.66 1.42 -15.85
C ALA A 665 -5.84 2.11 -14.49
N THR A 666 -5.83 3.45 -14.46
CA THR A 666 -5.98 4.22 -13.23
C THR A 666 -7.34 3.99 -12.55
N GLY A 667 -8.40 3.78 -13.34
CA GLY A 667 -9.74 3.50 -12.80
C GLY A 667 -9.94 2.05 -12.34
N ILE A 668 -9.45 1.06 -13.12
CA ILE A 668 -9.88 -0.33 -12.92
C ILE A 668 -9.10 -1.06 -11.82
N TYR A 669 -7.79 -0.81 -11.71
CA TYR A 669 -6.92 -1.52 -10.76
C TYR A 669 -7.27 -1.26 -9.29
N PRO A 670 -7.59 -0.02 -8.86
CA PRO A 670 -8.00 0.25 -7.48
C PRO A 670 -9.30 -0.46 -7.07
N CYS A 671 -10.15 -0.85 -8.04
CA CYS A 671 -11.40 -1.55 -7.75
C CYS A 671 -11.20 -3.01 -7.31
N GLY A 672 -10.10 -3.65 -7.73
CA GLY A 672 -9.80 -5.06 -7.41
C GLY A 672 -9.73 -5.35 -5.91
N PRO A 673 -8.89 -4.62 -5.13
CA PRO A 673 -8.84 -4.80 -3.68
C PRO A 673 -10.16 -4.54 -2.97
N CYS A 674 -10.92 -3.53 -3.42
CA CYS A 674 -12.21 -3.15 -2.83
C CYS A 674 -13.23 -4.28 -2.94
N ILE A 675 -13.36 -4.89 -4.12
CA ILE A 675 -14.34 -5.95 -4.35
C ILE A 675 -13.93 -7.28 -3.71
N LEU A 676 -12.62 -7.56 -3.61
CA LEU A 676 -12.09 -8.75 -2.93
C LEU A 676 -12.25 -8.68 -1.41
N SER A 677 -12.23 -7.49 -0.83
CA SER A 677 -12.31 -7.34 0.64
C SER A 677 -13.74 -7.13 1.14
N ILE A 678 -14.69 -6.71 0.30
CA ILE A 678 -16.06 -6.42 0.78
C ILE A 678 -16.74 -7.66 1.34
N LEU A 679 -16.62 -8.78 0.65
CA LEU A 679 -17.30 -10.03 0.99
C LEU A 679 -16.73 -10.72 2.25
N PRO A 680 -15.41 -10.93 2.40
CA PRO A 680 -14.86 -11.53 3.63
C PRO A 680 -15.08 -10.68 4.88
N ASN A 681 -15.36 -9.38 4.72
CA ASN A 681 -15.66 -8.48 5.82
C ASN A 681 -17.14 -8.43 6.18
N ASN A 682 -18.02 -8.73 5.22
CA ASN A 682 -19.46 -8.75 5.42
C ASN A 682 -20.02 -10.16 5.63
N CYS A 683 -19.19 -11.20 5.53
CA CYS A 683 -19.52 -12.57 5.90
C CYS A 683 -18.89 -12.95 7.25
N ALA A 684 -19.67 -13.58 8.12
CA ALA A 684 -19.18 -14.24 9.33
C ALA A 684 -19.54 -15.74 9.30
N GLY A 685 -18.78 -16.55 10.04
CA GLY A 685 -18.79 -18.02 9.91
C GLY A 685 -17.67 -18.53 9.00
N HIS A 686 -16.93 -19.56 9.44
CA HIS A 686 -15.71 -20.00 8.77
C HIS A 686 -16.00 -20.68 7.42
N TYR A 687 -16.99 -21.58 7.37
CA TYR A 687 -17.36 -22.30 6.15
C TYR A 687 -18.21 -21.46 5.20
N LYS A 688 -19.10 -20.61 5.73
CA LYS A 688 -19.83 -19.61 4.93
C LYS A 688 -18.84 -18.71 4.20
N LYS A 689 -17.89 -18.10 4.93
CA LYS A 689 -16.89 -17.19 4.34
C LYS A 689 -16.04 -17.89 3.29
N ALA A 690 -15.57 -19.11 3.56
CA ALA A 690 -14.76 -19.87 2.60
C ALA A 690 -15.52 -20.13 1.29
N THR A 691 -16.81 -20.49 1.39
CA THR A 691 -17.68 -20.74 0.25
C THR A 691 -18.02 -19.46 -0.51
N ALA A 692 -18.37 -18.39 0.22
CA ALA A 692 -18.73 -17.09 -0.36
C ALA A 692 -17.57 -16.49 -1.17
N VAL A 693 -16.36 -16.43 -0.60
CA VAL A 693 -15.16 -15.90 -1.27
C VAL A 693 -14.81 -16.71 -2.52
N ALA A 694 -14.87 -18.04 -2.45
CA ALA A 694 -14.59 -18.89 -3.60
C ALA A 694 -15.64 -18.76 -4.70
N LEU A 695 -16.94 -18.71 -4.33
CA LEU A 695 -18.02 -18.57 -5.31
C LEU A 695 -18.00 -17.20 -6.01
N GLN A 696 -17.66 -16.13 -5.29
CA GLN A 696 -17.49 -14.80 -5.88
C GLN A 696 -16.48 -14.83 -7.02
N LEU A 697 -15.33 -15.47 -6.77
CA LEU A 697 -14.25 -15.60 -7.72
C LEU A 697 -14.60 -16.53 -8.88
N ALA A 698 -15.23 -17.68 -8.61
CA ALA A 698 -15.71 -18.63 -9.62
C ALA A 698 -16.60 -17.96 -10.67
N ILE A 699 -17.55 -17.15 -10.23
CA ILE A 699 -18.43 -16.40 -11.13
C ILE A 699 -17.64 -15.28 -11.82
N ALA A 700 -16.76 -14.57 -11.11
CA ALA A 700 -15.97 -13.49 -11.70
C ALA A 700 -15.07 -13.97 -12.85
N ASN A 701 -14.48 -15.16 -12.71
CA ASN A 701 -13.62 -15.79 -13.71
C ASN A 701 -14.37 -16.24 -14.97
N LEU A 702 -15.71 -16.32 -14.97
CA LEU A 702 -16.48 -16.46 -16.21
C LEU A 702 -16.23 -15.30 -17.17
N GLY A 703 -15.85 -14.13 -16.66
CA GLY A 703 -15.37 -13.00 -17.45
C GLY A 703 -14.12 -13.31 -18.28
N GLY A 704 -13.31 -14.29 -17.87
CA GLY A 704 -12.15 -14.76 -18.64
C GLY A 704 -12.52 -15.31 -20.01
N PHE A 705 -13.63 -16.05 -20.11
CA PHE A 705 -14.16 -16.50 -21.40
C PHE A 705 -14.54 -15.31 -22.28
N ALA A 706 -15.29 -14.35 -21.74
CA ALA A 706 -15.71 -13.17 -22.49
C ALA A 706 -14.50 -12.35 -22.98
N ALA A 707 -13.49 -12.14 -22.13
CA ALA A 707 -12.27 -11.39 -22.48
C ALA A 707 -11.47 -12.08 -23.59
N THR A 708 -11.35 -13.42 -23.55
CA THR A 708 -10.59 -14.22 -24.51
C THR A 708 -11.09 -14.06 -25.95
N PHE A 709 -12.40 -13.85 -26.12
CA PHE A 709 -13.03 -13.69 -27.44
C PHE A 709 -13.45 -12.25 -27.77
N ALA A 710 -13.21 -11.29 -26.88
CA ALA A 710 -13.62 -9.89 -27.08
C ALA A 710 -12.78 -9.17 -28.14
N TYR A 711 -11.49 -9.48 -28.25
CA TYR A 711 -10.54 -8.82 -29.14
C TYR A 711 -10.10 -9.76 -30.24
N THR A 712 -10.63 -9.54 -31.45
CA THR A 712 -10.33 -10.34 -32.64
C THR A 712 -9.51 -9.52 -33.64
N SER A 713 -8.63 -10.19 -34.39
CA SER A 713 -7.63 -9.55 -35.27
C SER A 713 -8.24 -8.75 -36.42
N ASP A 714 -9.45 -9.09 -36.87
CA ASP A 714 -10.24 -8.35 -37.87
C ASP A 714 -10.60 -6.93 -37.43
N GLN A 715 -10.54 -6.63 -36.14
CA GLN A 715 -10.87 -5.32 -35.60
C GLN A 715 -9.64 -4.41 -35.43
N ALA A 716 -8.44 -4.92 -35.72
CA ALA A 716 -7.22 -4.14 -35.62
C ALA A 716 -7.24 -2.94 -36.60
N PRO A 717 -6.64 -1.78 -36.24
CA PRO A 717 -6.01 -1.44 -34.97
C PRO A 717 -6.97 -0.77 -33.96
N ALA A 718 -8.25 -0.58 -34.33
CA ALA A 718 -9.17 0.26 -33.56
C ALA A 718 -9.97 -0.51 -32.47
N TYR A 719 -10.13 -1.82 -32.62
CA TYR A 719 -10.78 -2.73 -31.65
C TYR A 719 -12.10 -2.22 -31.05
N LYS A 720 -12.89 -1.49 -31.85
CA LYS A 720 -14.11 -0.79 -31.36
C LYS A 720 -15.09 -1.74 -30.67
N LYS A 721 -15.34 -2.91 -31.26
CA LYS A 721 -16.26 -3.91 -30.70
C LYS A 721 -15.72 -4.48 -29.37
N GLY A 722 -14.43 -4.83 -29.31
CA GLY A 722 -13.78 -5.24 -28.05
C GLY A 722 -13.90 -4.19 -26.94
N HIS A 723 -13.59 -2.93 -27.25
CA HIS A 723 -13.73 -1.81 -26.30
C HIS A 723 -15.19 -1.56 -25.88
N SER A 724 -16.16 -1.71 -26.79
CA SER A 724 -17.59 -1.58 -26.47
C SER A 724 -18.09 -2.71 -25.56
N ILE A 725 -17.64 -3.95 -25.78
CA ILE A 725 -17.95 -5.09 -24.90
C ILE A 725 -17.39 -4.82 -23.50
N ALA A 726 -16.11 -4.44 -23.40
CA ALA A 726 -15.48 -4.12 -22.12
C ALA A 726 -16.20 -2.98 -21.39
N LEU A 727 -16.60 -1.92 -22.10
CA LEU A 727 -17.40 -0.82 -21.54
C LEU A 727 -18.74 -1.31 -20.98
N GLY A 728 -19.45 -2.21 -21.67
CA GLY A 728 -20.70 -2.80 -21.18
C GLY A 728 -20.52 -3.55 -19.87
N PHE A 729 -19.41 -4.28 -19.72
CA PHE A 729 -19.04 -4.94 -18.47
C PHE A 729 -18.66 -3.96 -17.35
N VAL A 730 -17.98 -2.84 -17.66
CA VAL A 730 -17.69 -1.78 -16.68
C VAL A 730 -18.98 -1.13 -16.18
N VAL A 731 -19.95 -0.85 -17.07
CA VAL A 731 -21.26 -0.32 -16.67
C VAL A 731 -22.02 -1.32 -15.81
N THR A 732 -21.99 -2.61 -16.18
CA THR A 732 -22.56 -3.69 -15.37
C THR A 732 -21.93 -3.72 -13.98
N ALA A 733 -20.59 -3.63 -13.89
CA ALA A 733 -19.91 -3.55 -12.60
C ALA A 733 -20.39 -2.38 -11.76
N TRP A 734 -20.51 -1.19 -12.36
CA TRP A 734 -20.98 0.00 -11.64
C TRP A 734 -22.38 -0.18 -11.07
N VAL A 735 -23.32 -0.71 -11.88
CA VAL A 735 -24.71 -0.97 -11.45
C VAL A 735 -24.74 -1.97 -10.30
N PHE A 736 -24.04 -3.09 -10.41
CA PHE A 736 -24.05 -4.12 -9.36
C PHE A 736 -23.31 -3.70 -8.09
N VAL A 737 -22.26 -2.88 -8.19
CA VAL A 737 -21.65 -2.23 -7.01
C VAL A 737 -22.65 -1.29 -6.36
N ALA A 738 -23.37 -0.46 -7.13
CA ALA A 738 -24.36 0.45 -6.59
C ALA A 738 -25.49 -0.30 -5.86
N LEU A 739 -25.98 -1.39 -6.47
CA LEU A 739 -26.96 -2.29 -5.85
C LEU A 739 -26.44 -2.88 -4.55
N ASN A 740 -25.18 -3.32 -4.51
CA ASN A 740 -24.57 -3.85 -3.27
C ASN A 740 -24.43 -2.77 -2.19
N VAL A 741 -24.03 -1.54 -2.53
CA VAL A 741 -23.96 -0.43 -1.58
C VAL A 741 -25.35 -0.10 -1.04
N MET A 742 -26.36 -0.03 -1.90
CA MET A 742 -27.75 0.20 -1.49
C MET A 742 -28.28 -0.91 -0.59
N TYR A 743 -27.96 -2.17 -0.90
CA TYR A 743 -28.29 -3.32 -0.05
C TYR A 743 -27.65 -3.20 1.33
N CYS A 744 -26.34 -2.89 1.40
CA CYS A 744 -25.63 -2.73 2.68
C CYS A 744 -26.20 -1.57 3.51
N LEU A 745 -26.52 -0.44 2.87
CA LEU A 745 -27.17 0.70 3.52
C LEU A 745 -28.56 0.33 4.06
N TRP A 746 -29.37 -0.34 3.26
CA TRP A 746 -30.71 -0.77 3.66
C TRP A 746 -30.69 -1.76 4.83
N GLU A 747 -29.78 -2.74 4.78
CA GLU A 747 -29.69 -3.82 5.77
C GLU A 747 -29.04 -3.33 7.09
N ASN A 748 -28.14 -2.33 7.01
CA ASN A 748 -27.66 -1.58 8.17
C ASN A 748 -28.74 -0.71 8.80
N LYS A 749 -29.54 0.00 7.98
CA LYS A 749 -30.69 0.80 8.48
C LYS A 749 -31.73 -0.10 9.13
N ALA A 750 -32.06 -1.24 8.52
CA ALA A 750 -33.00 -2.21 9.09
C ALA A 750 -32.57 -2.74 10.47
N ARG A 751 -31.27 -2.96 10.68
CA ARG A 751 -30.73 -3.32 12.00
C ARG A 751 -30.74 -2.17 12.99
N ALA A 752 -30.49 -0.94 12.54
CA ALA A 752 -30.58 0.23 13.40
C ALA A 752 -32.04 0.50 13.85
N ASP A 753 -33.01 0.20 12.99
CA ASP A 753 -34.44 0.32 13.27
C ASP A 753 -34.99 -0.85 14.14
N GLY A 754 -34.15 -1.81 14.57
CA GLY A 754 -34.58 -2.99 15.35
C GLY A 754 -35.36 -4.06 14.56
N ARG A 755 -35.53 -3.91 13.24
CA ARG A 755 -36.30 -4.86 12.38
C ARG A 755 -35.69 -6.26 12.29
N ARG A 756 -34.49 -6.47 12.84
CA ARG A 756 -33.76 -7.74 12.84
C ARG A 756 -33.56 -8.32 14.24
N ASP A 757 -34.12 -7.72 15.29
CA ASP A 757 -33.89 -8.16 16.68
C ASP A 757 -34.42 -9.58 16.92
N GLY A 758 -35.56 -9.94 16.31
CA GLY A 758 -36.12 -11.29 16.33
C GLY A 758 -35.26 -12.37 15.63
N ASN A 759 -34.12 -12.01 15.03
CA ASN A 759 -33.19 -13.01 14.51
C ASN A 759 -32.51 -13.81 15.63
N VAL A 760 -32.33 -13.22 16.82
CA VAL A 760 -31.69 -13.91 17.95
C VAL A 760 -32.55 -15.07 18.42
N GLU A 761 -33.85 -14.83 18.63
CA GLU A 761 -34.81 -15.87 19.04
C GLU A 761 -34.92 -16.99 18.01
N LYS A 762 -35.05 -16.64 16.72
CA LYS A 762 -35.07 -17.63 15.63
C LYS A 762 -33.78 -18.45 15.54
N TYR A 763 -32.63 -17.83 15.86
CA TYR A 763 -31.36 -18.54 15.87
C TYR A 763 -31.24 -19.47 17.07
N GLN A 764 -31.73 -19.04 18.23
CA GLN A 764 -31.78 -19.84 19.44
C GLN A 764 -32.62 -21.10 19.25
N GLU A 765 -33.79 -20.99 18.62
CA GLU A 765 -34.63 -22.15 18.28
C GLU A 765 -33.89 -23.18 17.40
N LEU A 766 -33.11 -22.70 16.43
CA LEU A 766 -32.30 -23.57 15.57
C LEU A 766 -31.16 -24.26 16.34
N TRP A 767 -30.61 -23.58 17.33
CA TRP A 767 -29.57 -24.12 18.21
C TRP A 767 -30.14 -25.19 19.15
N ASP A 768 -31.26 -24.88 19.79
CA ASP A 768 -31.94 -25.76 20.76
C ASP A 768 -32.46 -27.03 20.09
N THR A 769 -32.96 -26.91 18.85
CA THR A 769 -33.35 -28.07 18.03
C THR A 769 -32.16 -28.86 17.46
N GLY A 770 -30.92 -28.44 17.73
CA GLY A 770 -29.71 -29.09 17.24
C GLY A 770 -29.50 -28.98 15.73
N LYS A 771 -30.26 -28.12 15.04
CA LYS A 771 -30.17 -27.92 13.58
C LYS A 771 -28.96 -27.09 13.14
N THR A 772 -28.28 -26.43 14.08
CA THR A 772 -27.04 -25.66 13.83
C THR A 772 -26.22 -25.60 15.11
N ARG A 773 -24.90 -25.72 14.98
CA ARG A 773 -23.90 -25.44 16.03
C ARG A 773 -22.92 -24.33 15.59
N ALA A 774 -23.10 -23.78 14.39
CA ALA A 774 -22.38 -22.60 13.93
C ALA A 774 -22.72 -21.34 14.78
N PRO A 775 -21.85 -20.33 14.83
CA PRO A 775 -22.15 -19.04 15.44
C PRO A 775 -23.15 -18.21 14.59
N ILE A 776 -23.95 -17.36 15.24
CA ILE A 776 -24.96 -16.50 14.56
C ILE A 776 -24.35 -15.63 13.45
N GLY A 777 -23.16 -15.07 13.70
CA GLY A 777 -22.36 -14.32 12.74
C GLY A 777 -23.10 -13.09 12.17
N ASP A 778 -23.17 -12.98 10.85
CA ASP A 778 -23.73 -11.83 10.11
C ASP A 778 -25.26 -11.71 10.21
N ARG A 779 -25.92 -12.71 10.81
CA ARG A 779 -27.35 -12.64 11.17
C ARG A 779 -27.60 -11.86 12.46
N SER A 780 -26.56 -11.58 13.24
CA SER A 780 -26.68 -10.82 14.48
C SER A 780 -27.27 -9.42 14.22
N PRO A 781 -28.20 -8.94 15.07
CA PRO A 781 -28.69 -7.57 15.01
C PRO A 781 -27.59 -6.53 15.25
N SER A 782 -26.51 -6.89 15.97
CA SER A 782 -25.35 -6.02 16.22
C SER A 782 -24.37 -5.96 15.04
N PHE A 783 -24.46 -6.88 14.08
CA PHE A 783 -23.58 -6.89 12.91
C PHE A 783 -23.81 -5.65 12.03
N ARG A 784 -22.74 -5.06 11.50
CA ARG A 784 -22.82 -3.93 10.58
C ARG A 784 -22.03 -4.24 9.32
N PHE A 785 -22.71 -4.13 8.18
CA PHE A 785 -22.10 -4.29 6.87
C PHE A 785 -21.19 -3.10 6.57
N THR A 786 -20.01 -3.40 6.03
CA THR A 786 -19.16 -2.39 5.41
C THR A 786 -19.72 -2.03 4.03
N LEU A 787 -19.68 -0.74 3.70
CA LEU A 787 -20.25 -0.19 2.46
C LEU A 787 -19.40 -0.48 1.24
#